data_AF-A0A6P2LMU5-F1
#
_entry.id   AF-A0A6P2LMU5-F1
#
_cell.length_a   1.000
_cell.length_b   1.000
_cell.length_c   1.000
_cell.angle_alpha   90.00
_cell.angle_beta   90.00
_cell.angle_gamma   90.00
#
_symmetry.space_group_name_H-M   'P 1'
#
loop_
_entity.id
_entity.type
_entity.pdbx_description
1 polymer ?
#
loop_
_entity_poly.entity_id
_entity_poly.type
_entity_poly.pdbx_seq_one_letter_code
_entity_poly.pdbx_strand_id
1 'polypeptide(L)'
;MLRFHGLATLAEAWLDDTPILCSDSMFVAHDVPVTLDGTHRLFICLRALAPHLRDARAPRRARWRTRLAEPATLRTVRTSLLGHMPGWFPRCVPTGPWRPVDVLDPADGPVLIHCDLHARVDGDTGWLDAELVFAAPLPDAFAARLSCGEHHATLERGGADRLHAAVAVPNVRRWWPHTHGEPVLYDVALHIGAERRPLGATGFRTIEQHAGDDGKGFGLRVNGVPVFARGACWSSAEPLALHADDAAYGRLLRYARDAGFNMIRVGGTMTYEADAFHAWCDRLGLMVWQDFMFANFDYGLDDRALADAIDREAGQFLTRHRASPSLAVLCGGSEIAQQAAMSGLAPKQRFLELTAERLASHAAARRPDTVYVPDSPDGGVLPFVPRERVSHYYGVGAYLRPIDDARRADVRFASECLAFANVPCDAMLASLGWPGVHEPRWKAAVPRDPGTSWDFDDIRDHYLQTLYDVAPDRLRREDPSRYFELSRAVIADLMRDTFSEWRRTGSRCAGALVWQFQDVMPGAGWGLIDATHRPKSAWYALRQVLQPVQVLLVDEGLNGLDVHVINERPALLSAAVELVALRDGRTPVARAAAPVRIAAHDAMRLGSAELLGRFFDWTYAYRFGPCEHDAVVATLRGDDGTLLSQAFYFPSRTHPAVFARRELVIDACVSRSDDTWHVDIDTRHVARHVQIDAPGYVPRDDWFDLAPGTPARVALIPLAGTGESRAGDVPPSVEIRAVNAARTVRATPVA
;
A
#
# COMPACT_ATOMS: atom_id res chain seq x y z
N MET A 1 -12.29 -33.78 12.28
CA MET A 1 -11.24 -32.87 12.79
C MET A 1 -11.85 -31.49 12.98
N LEU A 2 -11.57 -30.79 14.08
CA LEU A 2 -11.92 -29.37 14.24
C LEU A 2 -10.67 -28.51 13.98
N ARG A 3 -10.77 -27.56 13.06
CA ARG A 3 -9.70 -26.61 12.73
C ARG A 3 -10.04 -25.22 13.22
N PHE A 4 -9.25 -24.69 14.14
CA PHE A 4 -9.34 -23.32 14.63
C PHE A 4 -8.28 -22.49 13.93
N HIS A 5 -8.67 -21.61 13.01
CA HIS A 5 -7.69 -20.83 12.22
C HIS A 5 -7.07 -19.65 13.00
N GLY A 6 -7.66 -19.26 14.12
CA GLY A 6 -7.15 -18.15 14.94
C GLY A 6 -8.10 -17.72 16.04
N LEU A 7 -7.60 -17.67 17.28
CA LEU A 7 -8.36 -17.32 18.48
C LEU A 7 -7.66 -16.16 19.19
N ALA A 8 -8.30 -15.00 19.33
CA ALA A 8 -7.75 -13.83 20.00
C ALA A 8 -8.18 -13.81 21.49
N THR A 9 -7.32 -14.05 22.47
CA THR A 9 -5.96 -14.62 22.37
C THR A 9 -5.83 -15.82 23.29
N LEU A 10 -6.12 -15.62 24.58
CA LEU A 10 -6.13 -16.68 25.59
C LEU A 10 -7.48 -17.41 25.49
N ALA A 11 -7.47 -18.63 24.94
CA ALA A 11 -8.68 -19.38 24.65
C ALA A 11 -8.61 -20.80 25.19
N GLU A 12 -9.71 -21.27 25.78
CA GLU A 12 -9.92 -22.66 26.16
C GLU A 12 -11.16 -23.16 25.42
N ALA A 13 -11.12 -24.35 24.84
CA ALA A 13 -12.28 -24.92 24.14
C ALA A 13 -12.64 -26.31 24.70
N TRP A 14 -13.95 -26.57 24.77
CA TRP A 14 -14.54 -27.84 25.16
C TRP A 14 -15.52 -28.31 24.11
N LEU A 15 -15.51 -29.61 23.84
CA LEU A 15 -16.57 -30.28 23.10
C LEU A 15 -17.42 -31.03 24.11
N ASP A 16 -18.67 -30.59 24.24
CA ASP A 16 -19.56 -30.92 25.35
C ASP A 16 -18.87 -30.60 26.68
N ASP A 17 -18.62 -31.60 27.52
CA ASP A 17 -17.92 -31.43 28.80
C ASP A 17 -16.41 -31.76 28.73
N THR A 18 -15.89 -32.10 27.56
CA THR A 18 -14.49 -32.54 27.38
C THR A 18 -13.60 -31.39 26.91
N PRO A 19 -12.53 -31.02 27.64
CA PRO A 19 -11.58 -30.02 27.17
C PRO A 19 -10.79 -30.55 25.96
N ILE A 20 -10.75 -29.77 24.88
CA ILE A 20 -10.12 -30.16 23.61
C ILE A 20 -8.95 -29.26 23.21
N LEU A 21 -8.90 -28.01 23.69
CA LEU A 21 -7.86 -27.05 23.29
C LEU A 21 -7.58 -26.03 24.39
N CYS A 22 -6.31 -25.66 24.53
CA CYS A 22 -5.85 -24.44 25.21
C CYS A 22 -4.92 -23.69 24.23
N SER A 23 -5.23 -22.43 23.93
CA SER A 23 -4.47 -21.56 23.02
C SER A 23 -4.03 -20.29 23.74
N ASP A 24 -2.77 -19.92 23.54
CA ASP A 24 -2.12 -18.74 24.13
C ASP A 24 -1.62 -17.75 23.06
N SER A 25 -1.91 -18.01 21.79
CA SER A 25 -1.49 -17.20 20.64
C SER A 25 -2.65 -16.87 19.73
N MET A 26 -2.73 -15.60 19.33
CA MET A 26 -3.68 -15.11 18.34
C MET A 26 -3.39 -15.64 16.94
N PHE A 27 -2.12 -15.90 16.64
CA PHE A 27 -1.63 -16.12 15.27
C PHE A 27 -1.41 -17.60 14.91
N VAL A 28 -1.60 -18.52 15.86
CA VAL A 28 -1.41 -19.95 15.65
C VAL A 28 -2.76 -20.63 15.39
N ALA A 29 -2.82 -21.40 14.31
CA ALA A 29 -3.93 -22.29 14.00
C ALA A 29 -3.76 -23.64 14.70
N HIS A 30 -4.88 -24.28 15.06
CA HIS A 30 -4.92 -25.56 15.76
C HIS A 30 -5.84 -26.56 15.06
N ASP A 31 -5.33 -27.77 14.84
CA ASP A 31 -6.11 -28.91 14.37
C ASP A 31 -6.31 -29.89 15.53
N VAL A 32 -7.57 -30.14 15.90
CA VAL A 32 -7.93 -30.97 17.04
C VAL A 32 -8.78 -32.17 16.60
N PRO A 33 -8.27 -33.41 16.73
CA PRO A 33 -9.02 -34.60 16.37
C PRO A 33 -10.17 -34.78 17.35
N VAL A 34 -11.38 -34.93 16.82
CA VAL A 34 -12.60 -35.16 17.60
C VAL A 34 -13.49 -36.17 16.86
N THR A 35 -14.35 -36.83 17.63
CA THR A 35 -15.44 -37.67 17.12
C THR A 35 -16.73 -36.91 17.32
N LEU A 36 -17.54 -36.80 16.25
CA LEU A 36 -18.85 -36.14 16.29
C LEU A 36 -19.90 -37.16 15.85
N ASP A 37 -20.80 -37.55 16.76
CA ASP A 37 -21.94 -38.43 16.53
C ASP A 37 -23.27 -37.75 16.93
N GLY A 38 -23.83 -36.99 15.98
CA GLY A 38 -25.09 -36.27 16.18
C GLY A 38 -24.86 -34.83 16.64
N THR A 39 -25.54 -34.41 17.72
CA THR A 39 -25.52 -33.02 18.17
C THR A 39 -24.54 -32.82 19.31
N HIS A 40 -23.50 -32.02 19.06
CA HIS A 40 -22.51 -31.63 20.06
C HIS A 40 -22.55 -30.12 20.32
N ARG A 41 -21.98 -29.69 21.44
CA ARG A 41 -21.80 -28.29 21.81
C ARG A 41 -20.32 -27.95 21.88
N LEU A 42 -19.88 -27.02 21.04
CA LEU A 42 -18.54 -26.43 21.16
C LEU A 42 -18.61 -25.19 22.05
N PHE A 43 -17.96 -25.23 23.21
CA PHE A 43 -17.77 -24.09 24.08
C PHE A 43 -16.38 -23.52 23.86
N ILE A 44 -16.27 -22.20 23.64
CA ILE A 44 -14.98 -21.50 23.55
C ILE A 44 -14.99 -20.39 24.60
N CYS A 45 -14.13 -20.49 25.61
CA CYS A 45 -13.95 -19.46 26.63
C CYS A 45 -12.76 -18.59 26.26
N LEU A 46 -13.01 -17.30 26.01
CA LEU A 46 -11.99 -16.31 25.74
C LEU A 46 -11.67 -15.58 27.04
N ARG A 47 -10.49 -15.83 27.59
CA ARG A 47 -10.05 -15.20 28.84
C ARG A 47 -9.65 -13.76 28.57
N ALA A 48 -10.01 -12.87 29.50
CA ALA A 48 -9.61 -11.47 29.42
C ALA A 48 -8.08 -11.36 29.45
N LEU A 49 -7.53 -10.63 28.49
CA LEU A 49 -6.07 -10.46 28.37
C LEU A 49 -5.51 -9.54 29.47
N ALA A 50 -6.28 -8.53 29.91
CA ALA A 50 -5.78 -7.53 30.85
C ALA A 50 -5.35 -8.10 32.23
N PRO A 51 -6.12 -8.99 32.89
CA PRO A 51 -5.64 -9.66 34.11
C PRO A 51 -4.34 -10.44 33.90
N HIS A 52 -4.26 -11.22 32.82
CA HIS A 52 -3.05 -11.97 32.47
C HIS A 52 -1.85 -11.04 32.31
N LEU A 53 -2.00 -9.93 31.58
CA LEU A 53 -0.92 -8.94 31.38
C LEU A 53 -0.48 -8.22 32.66
N ARG A 54 -1.35 -8.08 33.68
CA ARG A 54 -0.97 -7.50 34.97
C ARG A 54 -0.14 -8.47 35.80
N ASP A 55 -0.50 -9.75 35.76
CA ASP A 55 0.11 -10.80 36.58
C ASP A 55 1.35 -11.42 35.89
N ALA A 56 1.44 -11.29 34.57
CA ALA A 56 2.56 -11.75 33.76
C ALA A 56 3.89 -11.15 34.26
N ARG A 57 4.85 -12.02 34.51
CA ARG A 57 6.22 -11.67 34.91
C ARG A 57 7.15 -12.05 33.76
N ALA A 58 7.72 -11.05 33.09
CA ALA A 58 8.76 -11.33 32.11
C ALA A 58 9.98 -11.96 32.80
N PRO A 59 10.64 -12.98 32.22
CA PRO A 59 11.82 -13.63 32.81
C PRO A 59 12.96 -12.65 33.07
N ARG A 60 13.06 -11.61 32.22
CA ARG A 60 14.04 -10.53 32.35
C ARG A 60 13.44 -9.15 32.13
N ARG A 61 14.07 -8.16 32.77
CA ARG A 61 13.78 -6.74 32.53
C ARG A 61 14.02 -6.39 31.06
N ALA A 62 13.13 -5.58 30.49
CA ALA A 62 13.30 -5.07 29.13
C ALA A 62 14.50 -4.14 29.06
N ARG A 63 15.33 -4.31 28.02
CA ARG A 63 16.50 -3.46 27.72
C ARG A 63 16.08 -2.04 27.35
N TRP A 64 14.92 -1.88 26.72
CA TRP A 64 14.27 -0.59 26.44
C TRP A 64 12.76 -0.67 26.66
N ARG A 65 12.08 0.49 26.57
CA ARG A 65 10.62 0.59 26.65
C ARG A 65 10.10 1.39 25.48
N THR A 66 9.02 0.92 24.86
CA THR A 66 8.28 1.67 23.86
C THR A 66 7.19 2.53 24.51
N ARG A 67 6.84 3.64 23.87
CA ARG A 67 5.65 4.45 24.17
C ARG A 67 4.51 4.20 23.18
N LEU A 68 4.76 3.47 22.09
CA LEU A 68 3.78 3.21 21.04
C LEU A 68 2.60 2.38 21.56
N ALA A 69 2.88 1.33 22.34
CA ALA A 69 1.89 0.36 22.80
C ALA A 69 1.95 0.12 24.32
N GLU A 70 0.77 -0.06 24.93
CA GLU A 70 0.60 -0.30 26.37
C GLU A 70 -0.34 -1.50 26.67
N PRO A 71 -0.06 -2.30 27.71
CA PRO A 71 1.06 -2.20 28.66
C PRO A 71 2.36 -2.85 28.15
N ALA A 72 3.49 -2.56 28.81
CA ALA A 72 4.80 -3.10 28.45
C ALA A 72 4.92 -4.63 28.53
N THR A 73 3.99 -5.30 29.23
CA THR A 73 3.92 -6.76 29.34
C THR A 73 3.38 -7.44 28.08
N LEU A 74 2.87 -6.69 27.09
CA LEU A 74 2.51 -7.23 25.77
C LEU A 74 3.68 -7.96 25.08
N ARG A 75 4.93 -7.61 25.42
CA ARG A 75 6.15 -8.28 24.94
C ARG A 75 6.26 -9.77 25.29
N THR A 76 5.39 -10.32 26.16
CA THR A 76 5.43 -11.71 26.62
C THR A 76 4.29 -12.58 26.10
N VAL A 77 3.40 -12.05 25.27
CA VAL A 77 2.24 -12.78 24.72
C VAL A 77 2.16 -12.57 23.21
N ARG A 78 1.67 -13.56 22.48
CA ARG A 78 1.46 -13.48 21.03
C ARG A 78 0.05 -12.98 20.74
N THR A 79 -0.12 -11.66 20.68
CA THR A 79 -1.38 -10.97 20.43
C THR A 79 -1.16 -9.76 19.53
N SER A 80 -2.21 -9.29 18.85
CA SER A 80 -2.15 -8.04 18.08
C SER A 80 -1.91 -6.83 18.98
N LEU A 81 -1.24 -5.80 18.44
CA LEU A 81 -1.08 -4.49 19.09
C LEU A 81 -2.27 -3.55 18.82
N LEU A 82 -3.20 -3.94 17.96
CA LEU A 82 -4.44 -3.21 17.73
C LEU A 82 -5.26 -3.13 19.04
N GLY A 83 -5.77 -1.94 19.35
CA GLY A 83 -6.39 -1.65 20.63
C GLY A 83 -5.44 -1.23 21.75
N HIS A 84 -4.13 -1.44 21.57
CA HIS A 84 -3.09 -1.14 22.55
C HIS A 84 -2.21 0.06 22.20
N MET A 85 -2.41 0.70 21.04
CA MET A 85 -1.61 1.83 20.55
C MET A 85 -2.37 3.17 20.66
N PRO A 86 -2.29 3.89 21.80
CA PRO A 86 -3.05 5.12 21.99
C PRO A 86 -2.63 6.21 20.99
N GLY A 87 -3.63 6.86 20.37
CA GLY A 87 -3.43 7.91 19.35
C GLY A 87 -3.24 7.39 17.93
N TRP A 88 -3.13 6.06 17.76
CA TRP A 88 -2.92 5.40 16.48
C TRP A 88 -4.11 4.49 16.10
N PHE A 89 -4.68 3.78 17.07
CA PHE A 89 -5.82 2.90 16.88
C PHE A 89 -6.88 3.12 17.99
N PRO A 90 -8.19 2.98 17.68
CA PRO A 90 -9.22 2.94 18.72
C PRO A 90 -8.88 1.92 19.82
N ARG A 91 -9.24 2.18 21.08
CA ARG A 91 -8.99 1.28 22.23
C ARG A 91 -9.93 0.05 22.24
N CYS A 92 -9.98 -0.67 21.12
CA CYS A 92 -10.76 -1.88 20.93
C CYS A 92 -9.79 -3.06 20.81
N VAL A 93 -9.68 -3.86 21.88
CA VAL A 93 -8.79 -5.04 21.91
C VAL A 93 -9.51 -6.22 21.25
N PRO A 94 -8.92 -6.85 20.22
CA PRO A 94 -9.52 -8.03 19.58
C PRO A 94 -9.78 -9.15 20.59
N THR A 95 -10.98 -9.73 20.56
CA THR A 95 -11.38 -10.86 21.42
C THR A 95 -12.36 -11.75 20.67
N GLY A 96 -12.13 -13.06 20.66
CA GLY A 96 -12.99 -14.02 19.97
C GLY A 96 -12.26 -14.85 18.90
N PRO A 97 -12.97 -15.81 18.27
CA PRO A 97 -12.53 -16.39 17.02
C PRO A 97 -12.46 -15.27 15.97
N TRP A 98 -11.24 -14.88 15.59
CA TRP A 98 -11.01 -13.82 14.60
C TRP A 98 -10.74 -14.39 13.20
N ARG A 99 -10.64 -15.72 13.11
CA ARG A 99 -10.60 -16.52 11.88
C ARG A 99 -11.59 -17.69 12.00
N PRO A 100 -11.96 -18.35 10.88
CA PRO A 100 -12.95 -19.43 10.88
C PRO A 100 -12.63 -20.59 11.84
N VAL A 101 -13.68 -21.34 12.20
CA VAL A 101 -13.59 -22.64 12.85
C VAL A 101 -14.28 -23.64 11.96
N ASP A 102 -13.52 -24.57 11.39
CA ASP A 102 -14.00 -25.50 10.38
C ASP A 102 -14.13 -26.93 10.94
N VAL A 103 -15.12 -27.67 10.45
CA VAL A 103 -15.23 -29.12 10.61
C VAL A 103 -14.69 -29.77 9.35
N LEU A 104 -13.64 -30.58 9.47
CA LEU A 104 -13.12 -31.39 8.37
C LEU A 104 -13.55 -32.84 8.59
N ASP A 105 -14.48 -33.31 7.77
CA ASP A 105 -15.14 -34.62 7.89
C ASP A 105 -14.50 -35.66 6.93
N PRO A 106 -13.98 -36.80 7.44
CA PRO A 106 -13.50 -37.88 6.59
C PRO A 106 -14.59 -38.54 5.72
N ALA A 107 -15.87 -38.33 5.99
CA ALA A 107 -16.97 -38.77 5.12
C ALA A 107 -16.92 -38.09 3.73
N ASP A 108 -16.35 -36.88 3.65
CA ASP A 108 -16.16 -36.12 2.39
C ASP A 108 -14.88 -36.55 1.64
N GLY A 109 -14.26 -37.65 2.07
CA GLY A 109 -13.03 -38.21 1.52
C GLY A 109 -11.79 -37.89 2.36
N PRO A 110 -10.57 -38.17 1.84
CA PRO A 110 -9.35 -37.98 2.60
C PRO A 110 -9.20 -36.53 3.08
N VAL A 111 -9.08 -36.35 4.39
CA VAL A 111 -8.97 -35.02 5.02
C VAL A 111 -7.53 -34.54 4.90
N LEU A 112 -7.30 -33.52 4.09
CA LEU A 112 -6.01 -32.87 3.94
C LEU A 112 -5.78 -31.90 5.10
N ILE A 113 -4.82 -32.20 5.97
CA ILE A 113 -4.50 -31.36 7.14
C ILE A 113 -3.30 -30.46 6.88
N HIS A 114 -2.39 -30.85 5.97
CA HIS A 114 -1.25 -30.02 5.59
C HIS A 114 -1.10 -30.02 4.07
N CYS A 115 -0.91 -28.83 3.50
CA CYS A 115 -0.66 -28.62 2.09
C CYS A 115 0.51 -27.66 1.94
N ASP A 116 1.70 -28.19 1.69
CA ASP A 116 2.89 -27.40 1.38
C ASP A 116 3.06 -27.37 -0.15
N LEU A 117 2.96 -26.18 -0.73
CA LEU A 117 3.13 -25.93 -2.16
C LEU A 117 4.26 -24.93 -2.36
N HIS A 118 5.28 -25.31 -3.11
CA HIS A 118 6.47 -24.48 -3.33
C HIS A 118 6.72 -24.28 -4.82
N ALA A 119 6.58 -23.04 -5.27
CA ALA A 119 6.88 -22.66 -6.65
C ALA A 119 8.31 -22.14 -6.76
N ARG A 120 9.08 -22.69 -7.71
CA ARG A 120 10.44 -22.26 -8.03
C ARG A 120 10.66 -22.20 -9.54
N VAL A 121 11.71 -21.48 -9.96
CA VAL A 121 12.11 -21.37 -11.38
C VAL A 121 13.51 -21.93 -11.54
N ASP A 122 13.70 -22.77 -12.56
CA ASP A 122 15.01 -23.25 -13.01
C ASP A 122 15.10 -23.05 -14.53
N GLY A 123 15.97 -22.15 -14.98
CA GLY A 123 16.03 -21.71 -16.37
C GLY A 123 14.71 -21.12 -16.87
N ASP A 124 14.11 -21.79 -17.86
CA ASP A 124 12.82 -21.46 -18.45
C ASP A 124 11.65 -22.30 -17.90
N THR A 125 11.92 -23.19 -16.94
CA THR A 125 10.95 -24.15 -16.41
C THR A 125 10.52 -23.74 -15.00
N GLY A 126 9.19 -23.65 -14.80
CA GLY A 126 8.59 -23.52 -13.48
C GLY A 126 8.42 -24.90 -12.84
N TRP A 127 8.70 -25.02 -11.55
CA TRP A 127 8.48 -26.26 -10.79
C TRP A 127 7.57 -25.98 -9.61
N LEU A 128 6.46 -26.72 -9.53
CA LEU A 128 5.61 -26.76 -8.35
C LEU A 128 5.89 -28.05 -7.59
N ASP A 129 6.65 -27.94 -6.51
CA ASP A 129 6.87 -29.03 -5.56
C ASP A 129 5.71 -29.03 -4.55
N ALA A 130 5.20 -30.21 -4.19
CA ALA A 130 4.11 -30.35 -3.24
C ALA A 130 4.36 -31.46 -2.23
N GLU A 131 4.04 -31.20 -0.96
CA GLU A 131 3.90 -32.19 0.10
C GLU A 131 2.51 -32.08 0.73
N LEU A 132 1.76 -33.18 0.71
CA LEU A 132 0.39 -33.28 1.22
C LEU A 132 0.36 -34.27 2.39
N VAL A 133 -0.19 -33.85 3.52
CA VAL A 133 -0.39 -34.70 4.71
C VAL A 133 -1.87 -34.81 5.04
N PHE A 134 -2.33 -36.04 5.24
CA PHE A 134 -3.72 -36.36 5.51
C PHE A 134 -3.94 -36.74 6.98
N ALA A 135 -5.16 -36.51 7.49
CA ALA A 135 -5.49 -36.78 8.90
C ALA A 135 -5.41 -38.27 9.28
N ALA A 136 -5.49 -39.17 8.30
CA ALA A 136 -5.47 -40.60 8.49
C ALA A 136 -4.65 -41.28 7.38
N PRO A 137 -4.13 -42.49 7.63
CA PRO A 137 -3.45 -43.29 6.61
C PRO A 137 -4.33 -43.47 5.36
N LEU A 138 -3.71 -43.24 4.20
CA LEU A 138 -4.35 -43.43 2.90
C LEU A 138 -4.34 -44.92 2.52
N PRO A 139 -5.38 -45.46 1.86
CA PRO A 139 -5.38 -46.83 1.34
C PRO A 139 -4.21 -47.13 0.39
N ASP A 140 -3.69 -48.36 0.37
CA ASP A 140 -2.53 -48.70 -0.48
C ASP A 140 -2.77 -48.43 -1.97
N ALA A 141 -3.99 -48.65 -2.45
CA ALA A 141 -4.40 -48.38 -3.83
C ALA A 141 -4.79 -46.91 -4.10
N PHE A 142 -4.57 -46.00 -3.15
CA PHE A 142 -4.89 -44.59 -3.32
C PHE A 142 -3.99 -43.94 -4.37
N ALA A 143 -4.61 -43.42 -5.43
CA ALA A 143 -3.94 -42.72 -6.51
C ALA A 143 -4.50 -41.30 -6.66
N ALA A 144 -3.61 -40.33 -6.75
CA ALA A 144 -3.96 -38.93 -6.97
C ALA A 144 -2.97 -38.28 -7.95
N ARG A 145 -3.41 -37.19 -8.59
CA ARG A 145 -2.55 -36.34 -9.43
C ARG A 145 -2.62 -34.90 -8.96
N LEU A 146 -1.52 -34.16 -9.08
CA LEU A 146 -1.49 -32.72 -8.88
C LEU A 146 -1.41 -32.04 -10.25
N SER A 147 -2.22 -31.01 -10.48
CA SER A 147 -2.10 -30.16 -11.67
C SER A 147 -1.62 -28.76 -11.31
N CYS A 148 -0.83 -28.16 -12.20
CA CYS A 148 -0.47 -26.74 -12.22
C CYS A 148 -0.74 -26.20 -13.63
N GLY A 149 -1.85 -25.47 -13.80
CA GLY A 149 -2.39 -25.17 -15.13
C GLY A 149 -2.72 -26.44 -15.90
N GLU A 150 -2.20 -26.55 -17.13
CA GLU A 150 -2.40 -27.73 -17.99
C GLU A 150 -1.43 -28.89 -17.67
N HIS A 151 -0.38 -28.62 -16.89
CA HIS A 151 0.63 -29.61 -16.52
C HIS A 151 0.21 -30.42 -15.31
N HIS A 152 0.65 -31.66 -15.22
CA HIS A 152 0.30 -32.54 -14.10
C HIS A 152 1.42 -33.54 -13.77
N ALA A 153 1.43 -33.99 -12.52
CA ALA A 153 2.27 -35.08 -12.04
C ALA A 153 1.44 -36.03 -11.17
N THR A 154 1.79 -37.31 -11.20
CA THR A 154 1.24 -38.30 -10.26
C THR A 154 1.84 -38.05 -8.88
N LEU A 155 1.01 -38.10 -7.85
CA LEU A 155 1.45 -38.03 -6.47
C LEU A 155 2.04 -39.37 -6.05
N GLU A 156 3.26 -39.33 -5.53
CA GLU A 156 3.99 -40.46 -5.02
C GLU A 156 3.82 -40.57 -3.50
N ARG A 157 3.91 -41.79 -2.97
CA ARG A 157 3.72 -42.04 -1.55
C ARG A 157 5.02 -41.79 -0.78
N GLY A 158 4.99 -40.84 0.15
CA GLY A 158 6.10 -40.51 1.07
C GLY A 158 5.93 -41.07 2.49
N GLY A 159 4.80 -41.73 2.76
CA GLY A 159 4.47 -42.31 4.07
C GLY A 159 3.07 -42.94 4.07
N ALA A 160 2.58 -43.36 5.24
CA ALA A 160 1.23 -43.92 5.38
C ALA A 160 0.14 -42.87 5.07
N ASP A 161 0.40 -41.62 5.40
CA ASP A 161 -0.50 -40.45 5.37
C ASP A 161 0.06 -39.28 4.54
N ARG A 162 1.16 -39.50 3.78
CA ARG A 162 1.88 -38.46 3.03
C ARG A 162 2.01 -38.77 1.56
N LEU A 163 1.80 -37.74 0.74
CA LEU A 163 2.05 -37.75 -0.69
C LEU A 163 2.94 -36.59 -1.11
N HIS A 164 3.79 -36.81 -2.11
CA HIS A 164 4.64 -35.78 -2.70
C HIS A 164 4.55 -35.78 -4.22
N ALA A 165 4.73 -34.62 -4.85
CA ALA A 165 4.80 -34.49 -6.30
C ALA A 165 5.66 -33.29 -6.71
N ALA A 166 6.20 -33.33 -7.92
CA ALA A 166 6.83 -32.18 -8.57
C ALA A 166 6.24 -32.02 -9.98
N VAL A 167 5.55 -30.92 -10.24
CA VAL A 167 4.97 -30.61 -11.55
C VAL A 167 5.91 -29.65 -12.29
N ALA A 168 6.42 -30.08 -13.44
CA ALA A 168 7.20 -29.22 -14.33
C ALA A 168 6.27 -28.44 -15.28
N VAL A 169 6.54 -27.15 -15.45
CA VAL A 169 5.88 -26.21 -16.37
C VAL A 169 6.94 -25.66 -17.32
N PRO A 170 7.22 -26.32 -18.46
CA PRO A 170 8.23 -25.87 -19.42
C PRO A 170 7.84 -24.53 -20.07
N ASN A 171 8.82 -23.70 -20.42
CA ASN A 171 8.61 -22.38 -21.02
C ASN A 171 7.62 -21.52 -20.21
N VAL A 172 7.83 -21.47 -18.90
CA VAL A 172 6.88 -20.85 -17.98
C VAL A 172 6.74 -19.35 -18.28
N ARG A 173 5.50 -18.90 -18.48
CA ARG A 173 5.20 -17.47 -18.45
C ARG A 173 5.32 -17.00 -17.00
N ARG A 174 6.29 -16.11 -16.76
CA ARG A 174 6.61 -15.62 -15.41
C ARG A 174 5.58 -14.61 -14.92
N TRP A 175 5.38 -14.61 -13.61
CA TRP A 175 4.59 -13.60 -12.90
C TRP A 175 5.37 -12.30 -12.78
N TRP A 176 4.68 -11.17 -12.98
CA TRP A 176 5.22 -9.82 -12.84
C TRP A 176 4.31 -8.94 -11.97
N PRO A 177 4.85 -7.93 -11.27
CA PRO A 177 4.02 -6.84 -10.78
C PRO A 177 3.35 -6.14 -11.97
N HIS A 178 2.10 -5.69 -11.80
CA HIS A 178 1.27 -5.22 -12.92
C HIS A 178 1.85 -4.02 -13.68
N THR A 179 2.74 -3.26 -13.03
CA THR A 179 3.40 -2.10 -13.63
C THR A 179 4.52 -2.48 -14.60
N HIS A 180 5.07 -3.69 -14.49
CA HIS A 180 6.19 -4.17 -15.30
C HIS A 180 5.80 -5.32 -16.25
N GLY A 181 4.67 -5.98 -16.04
CA GLY A 181 4.24 -7.06 -16.91
C GLY A 181 2.93 -7.68 -16.47
N GLU A 182 2.63 -8.83 -17.04
CA GLU A 182 1.42 -9.58 -16.71
C GLU A 182 1.62 -10.44 -15.45
N PRO A 183 0.72 -10.35 -14.45
CA PRO A 183 0.75 -11.21 -13.26
C PRO A 183 0.18 -12.61 -13.58
N VAL A 184 0.91 -13.39 -14.40
CA VAL A 184 0.45 -14.73 -14.83
C VAL A 184 0.38 -15.69 -13.64
N LEU A 185 -0.77 -16.35 -13.49
CA LEU A 185 -1.02 -17.39 -12.48
C LEU A 185 -1.47 -18.70 -13.14
N TYR A 186 -1.18 -19.80 -12.45
CA TYR A 186 -1.54 -21.16 -12.82
C TYR A 186 -2.38 -21.77 -11.71
N ASP A 187 -3.58 -22.24 -12.05
CA ASP A 187 -4.46 -22.93 -11.11
C ASP A 187 -3.80 -24.22 -10.61
N VAL A 188 -3.83 -24.44 -9.30
CA VAL A 188 -3.34 -25.65 -8.65
C VAL A 188 -4.51 -26.47 -8.16
N ALA A 189 -4.53 -27.76 -8.47
CA ALA A 189 -5.60 -28.65 -8.02
C ALA A 189 -5.10 -30.07 -7.76
N LEU A 190 -5.66 -30.69 -6.72
CA LEU A 190 -5.52 -32.10 -6.40
C LEU A 190 -6.65 -32.89 -7.09
N HIS A 191 -6.30 -33.95 -7.78
CA HIS A 191 -7.23 -34.84 -8.49
C HIS A 191 -7.23 -36.20 -7.82
N ILE A 192 -8.36 -36.59 -7.23
CA ILE A 192 -8.56 -37.91 -6.59
C ILE A 192 -9.64 -38.64 -7.40
N GLY A 193 -9.23 -39.65 -8.18
CA GLY A 193 -10.14 -40.26 -9.16
C GLY A 193 -10.63 -39.23 -10.18
N ALA A 194 -11.95 -39.01 -10.23
CA ALA A 194 -12.59 -38.00 -11.09
C ALA A 194 -12.83 -36.64 -10.38
N GLU A 195 -12.61 -36.58 -9.06
CA GLU A 195 -12.85 -35.38 -8.27
C GLU A 195 -11.67 -34.40 -8.40
N ARG A 196 -11.96 -33.13 -8.70
CA ARG A 196 -10.98 -32.03 -8.71
C ARG A 196 -11.18 -31.15 -7.49
N ARG A 197 -10.18 -31.09 -6.62
CA ARG A 197 -10.12 -30.23 -5.42
C ARG A 197 -9.17 -29.05 -5.67
N PRO A 198 -9.66 -27.80 -5.77
CA PRO A 198 -8.80 -26.63 -5.92
C PRO A 198 -7.90 -26.43 -4.70
N LEU A 199 -6.62 -26.13 -4.94
CA LEU A 199 -5.64 -25.80 -3.89
C LEU A 199 -5.15 -24.35 -4.00
N GLY A 200 -5.81 -23.53 -4.82
CA GLY A 200 -5.44 -22.14 -5.08
C GLY A 200 -4.76 -21.96 -6.44
N ALA A 201 -3.90 -20.96 -6.55
CA ALA A 201 -3.13 -20.67 -7.76
C ALA A 201 -1.73 -20.22 -7.37
N THR A 202 -0.77 -20.35 -8.29
CA THR A 202 0.62 -19.94 -8.08
C THR A 202 1.18 -19.21 -9.30
N GLY A 203 2.25 -18.46 -9.11
CA GLY A 203 2.99 -17.79 -10.17
C GLY A 203 4.49 -18.04 -10.02
N PHE A 204 5.21 -17.98 -11.14
CA PHE A 204 6.63 -18.31 -11.20
C PHE A 204 7.45 -17.05 -11.46
N ARG A 205 8.38 -16.72 -10.58
CA ARG A 205 9.20 -15.50 -10.70
C ARG A 205 10.50 -15.65 -9.92
N THR A 206 11.47 -14.79 -10.19
CA THR A 206 12.63 -14.57 -9.31
C THR A 206 12.55 -13.18 -8.66
N ILE A 207 12.94 -13.07 -7.39
CA ILE A 207 13.19 -11.79 -6.73
C ILE A 207 14.57 -11.80 -6.11
N GLU A 208 15.28 -10.69 -6.31
CA GLU A 208 16.61 -10.46 -5.76
C GLU A 208 16.69 -9.06 -5.14
N GLN A 209 17.44 -8.92 -4.04
CA GLN A 209 17.78 -7.61 -3.50
C GLN A 209 18.81 -6.94 -4.42
N HIS A 210 18.60 -5.66 -4.72
CA HIS A 210 19.54 -4.79 -5.42
C HIS A 210 20.04 -3.68 -4.49
N ALA A 211 21.33 -3.64 -4.20
CA ALA A 211 21.93 -2.66 -3.29
C ALA A 211 22.36 -1.34 -3.98
N GLY A 212 22.07 -1.17 -5.27
CA GLY A 212 22.58 -0.06 -6.07
C GLY A 212 24.10 -0.12 -6.29
N ASP A 213 24.63 0.84 -7.05
CA ASP A 213 26.03 0.83 -7.50
C ASP A 213 27.04 1.05 -6.35
N ASP A 214 26.65 1.77 -5.29
CA ASP A 214 27.51 2.02 -4.13
C ASP A 214 27.40 0.94 -3.03
N GLY A 215 26.55 -0.08 -3.25
CA GLY A 215 26.34 -1.19 -2.32
C GLY A 215 25.63 -0.81 -1.02
N LYS A 216 25.12 0.43 -0.89
CA LYS A 216 24.49 0.94 0.33
C LYS A 216 22.97 1.01 0.26
N GLY A 217 22.39 0.81 -0.92
CA GLY A 217 20.95 0.90 -1.14
C GLY A 217 20.18 -0.37 -0.75
N PHE A 218 18.87 -0.29 -0.95
CA PHE A 218 17.95 -1.41 -0.93
C PHE A 218 16.93 -1.19 -2.04
N GLY A 219 16.70 -2.20 -2.86
CA GLY A 219 15.74 -2.21 -3.95
C GLY A 219 15.50 -3.64 -4.39
N LEU A 220 14.54 -3.85 -5.29
CA LEU A 220 14.18 -5.18 -5.78
C LEU A 220 14.44 -5.31 -7.27
N ARG A 221 14.90 -6.48 -7.69
CA ARG A 221 14.83 -6.95 -9.08
C ARG A 221 13.83 -8.08 -9.18
N VAL A 222 12.83 -7.93 -10.04
CA VAL A 222 11.87 -8.99 -10.37
C VAL A 222 12.24 -9.53 -11.73
N ASN A 223 12.49 -10.84 -11.85
CA ASN A 223 12.91 -11.47 -13.10
C ASN A 223 14.11 -10.78 -13.76
N GLY A 224 15.04 -10.25 -12.94
CA GLY A 224 16.25 -9.54 -13.38
C GLY A 224 16.08 -8.03 -13.63
N VAL A 225 14.85 -7.50 -13.64
CA VAL A 225 14.56 -6.09 -13.92
C VAL A 225 14.39 -5.30 -12.62
N PRO A 226 15.10 -4.17 -12.42
CA PRO A 226 14.89 -3.29 -11.27
C PRO A 226 13.46 -2.74 -11.23
N VAL A 227 12.84 -2.77 -10.04
CA VAL A 227 11.49 -2.25 -9.81
C VAL A 227 11.55 -1.14 -8.77
N PHE A 228 11.07 0.05 -9.13
CA PHE A 228 10.76 1.08 -8.13
C PHE A 228 9.54 0.62 -7.32
N ALA A 229 9.75 0.18 -6.07
CA ALA A 229 8.68 -0.31 -5.22
C ALA A 229 7.85 0.85 -4.68
N ARG A 230 6.55 0.84 -4.95
CA ARG A 230 5.66 1.95 -4.61
C ARG A 230 4.31 1.45 -4.12
N GLY A 231 3.84 2.11 -3.06
CA GLY A 231 2.49 1.91 -2.57
C GLY A 231 2.31 2.44 -1.17
N ALA A 232 1.71 1.65 -0.30
CA ALA A 232 1.32 2.09 1.03
C ALA A 232 1.43 0.97 2.07
N CYS A 233 1.51 1.38 3.34
CA CYS A 233 1.36 0.50 4.48
C CYS A 233 -0.11 0.15 4.69
N TRP A 234 -0.41 -1.14 4.73
CA TRP A 234 -1.71 -1.73 4.96
C TRP A 234 -1.94 -1.95 6.45
N SER A 235 -3.14 -1.59 6.91
CA SER A 235 -3.57 -1.86 8.28
C SER A 235 -4.32 -3.19 8.36
N SER A 236 -5.56 -3.20 7.87
CA SER A 236 -6.41 -4.37 7.71
C SER A 236 -7.52 -4.01 6.73
N ALA A 237 -8.06 -4.96 5.95
CA ALA A 237 -9.23 -4.70 5.12
C ALA A 237 -10.43 -4.17 5.92
N GLU A 238 -10.62 -4.69 7.14
CA GLU A 238 -11.66 -4.28 8.08
C GLU A 238 -11.01 -4.11 9.46
N PRO A 239 -10.48 -2.94 9.81
CA PRO A 239 -9.63 -2.76 10.99
C PRO A 239 -10.29 -3.11 12.32
N LEU A 240 -11.62 -2.94 12.42
CA LEU A 240 -12.34 -3.27 13.65
C LEU A 240 -12.75 -4.75 13.72
N ALA A 241 -13.07 -5.38 12.59
CA ALA A 241 -13.49 -6.79 12.54
C ALA A 241 -12.31 -7.76 12.38
N LEU A 242 -11.18 -7.30 11.83
CA LEU A 242 -9.99 -8.08 11.45
C LEU A 242 -10.22 -9.22 10.46
N HIS A 243 -11.42 -9.24 9.88
CA HIS A 243 -11.81 -10.16 8.83
C HIS A 243 -12.67 -9.42 7.82
N ALA A 244 -12.40 -9.67 6.54
CA ALA A 244 -13.12 -9.10 5.42
C ALA A 244 -13.48 -10.20 4.43
N ASP A 245 -14.57 -9.98 3.69
CA ASP A 245 -14.97 -10.88 2.61
C ASP A 245 -14.13 -10.67 1.34
N ASP A 246 -14.29 -11.59 0.38
CA ASP A 246 -13.55 -11.54 -0.89
C ASP A 246 -13.84 -10.25 -1.68
N ALA A 247 -15.07 -9.72 -1.60
CA ALA A 247 -15.48 -8.51 -2.28
C ALA A 247 -14.79 -7.26 -1.72
N ALA A 248 -14.61 -7.19 -0.40
CA ALA A 248 -13.88 -6.13 0.29
C ALA A 248 -12.40 -6.12 -0.10
N TYR A 249 -11.72 -7.28 -0.05
CA TYR A 249 -10.33 -7.39 -0.54
C TYR A 249 -10.22 -6.98 -2.00
N GLY A 250 -11.08 -7.53 -2.87
CA GLY A 250 -11.08 -7.20 -4.29
C GLY A 250 -11.31 -5.72 -4.56
N ARG A 251 -12.17 -5.04 -3.79
CA ARG A 251 -12.39 -3.59 -3.91
C ARG A 251 -11.17 -2.78 -3.47
N LEU A 252 -10.66 -3.05 -2.27
CA LEU A 252 -9.57 -2.27 -1.68
C LEU A 252 -8.25 -2.45 -2.44
N LEU A 253 -7.89 -3.69 -2.81
CA LEU A 253 -6.66 -3.95 -3.54
C LEU A 253 -6.75 -3.47 -5.01
N ARG A 254 -7.95 -3.35 -5.58
CA ARG A 254 -8.12 -2.62 -6.85
C ARG A 254 -7.82 -1.13 -6.70
N TYR A 255 -8.21 -0.47 -5.61
CA TYR A 255 -7.75 0.90 -5.36
C TYR A 255 -6.23 1.01 -5.25
N ALA A 256 -5.56 0.06 -4.61
CA ALA A 256 -4.09 0.04 -4.61
C ALA A 256 -3.52 -0.09 -6.02
N ARG A 257 -3.98 -1.07 -6.81
CA ARG A 257 -3.55 -1.26 -8.20
C ARG A 257 -3.81 -0.02 -9.06
N ASP A 258 -5.01 0.54 -8.99
CA ASP A 258 -5.43 1.69 -9.79
C ASP A 258 -4.64 2.95 -9.45
N ALA A 259 -4.18 3.09 -8.20
CA ALA A 259 -3.24 4.14 -7.79
C ALA A 259 -1.82 3.95 -8.37
N GLY A 260 -1.59 2.91 -9.16
CA GLY A 260 -0.27 2.58 -9.71
C GLY A 260 0.64 1.89 -8.70
N PHE A 261 0.14 1.47 -7.53
CA PHE A 261 0.96 0.76 -6.55
C PHE A 261 1.37 -0.60 -7.09
N ASN A 262 2.60 -1.01 -6.84
CA ASN A 262 3.09 -2.36 -7.12
C ASN A 262 3.55 -3.10 -5.87
N MET A 263 3.46 -2.45 -4.70
CA MET A 263 3.79 -3.07 -3.41
C MET A 263 2.86 -2.57 -2.31
N ILE A 264 2.47 -3.48 -1.42
CA ILE A 264 1.76 -3.19 -0.16
C ILE A 264 2.59 -3.75 1.00
N ARG A 265 2.73 -2.97 2.08
CA ARG A 265 3.40 -3.43 3.31
C ARG A 265 2.42 -3.73 4.42
N VAL A 266 2.42 -4.95 4.93
CA VAL A 266 1.72 -5.32 6.17
C VAL A 266 2.73 -5.20 7.31
N GLY A 267 2.66 -4.10 8.08
CA GLY A 267 3.60 -3.79 9.16
C GLY A 267 3.40 -4.66 10.41
N GLY A 268 4.45 -4.81 11.21
CA GLY A 268 4.47 -5.70 12.39
C GLY A 268 3.57 -5.25 13.55
N THR A 269 3.01 -4.03 13.47
CA THR A 269 1.97 -3.51 14.38
C THR A 269 0.55 -4.00 14.04
N MET A 270 0.37 -4.61 12.86
CA MET A 270 -0.92 -5.04 12.32
C MET A 270 -1.21 -6.52 12.66
N THR A 271 -1.86 -7.25 11.75
CA THR A 271 -2.10 -8.69 11.84
C THR A 271 -1.80 -9.37 10.50
N TYR A 272 -1.43 -10.64 10.50
CA TYR A 272 -1.36 -11.42 9.25
C TYR A 272 -2.75 -11.44 8.59
N GLU A 273 -2.81 -11.07 7.31
CA GLU A 273 -4.06 -11.04 6.56
C GLU A 273 -4.54 -12.46 6.17
N ALA A 274 -5.79 -12.56 5.72
CA ALA A 274 -6.35 -13.84 5.27
C ALA A 274 -5.72 -14.30 3.94
N ASP A 275 -5.87 -15.57 3.57
CA ASP A 275 -5.40 -16.08 2.26
C ASP A 275 -5.95 -15.29 1.07
N ALA A 276 -7.19 -14.83 1.17
CA ALA A 276 -7.83 -14.03 0.15
C ALA A 276 -7.02 -12.75 -0.17
N PHE A 277 -6.40 -12.11 0.83
CA PHE A 277 -5.54 -10.96 0.61
C PHE A 277 -4.36 -11.29 -0.32
N HIS A 278 -3.62 -12.36 0.00
CA HIS A 278 -2.48 -12.79 -0.82
C HIS A 278 -2.93 -13.23 -2.20
N ALA A 279 -4.04 -13.97 -2.32
CA ALA A 279 -4.60 -14.38 -3.60
C ALA A 279 -5.01 -13.17 -4.47
N TRP A 280 -5.57 -12.10 -3.89
CA TRP A 280 -5.86 -10.87 -4.61
C TRP A 280 -4.59 -10.11 -5.00
N CYS A 281 -3.60 -10.02 -4.12
CA CYS A 281 -2.29 -9.44 -4.44
C CYS A 281 -1.60 -10.19 -5.60
N ASP A 282 -1.65 -11.52 -5.58
CA ASP A 282 -1.16 -12.41 -6.64
C ASP A 282 -1.84 -12.09 -7.98
N ARG A 283 -3.18 -12.06 -8.00
CA ARG A 283 -3.98 -11.78 -9.21
C ARG A 283 -3.77 -10.36 -9.74
N LEU A 284 -3.63 -9.40 -8.83
CA LEU A 284 -3.53 -7.98 -9.19
C LEU A 284 -2.11 -7.54 -9.51
N GLY A 285 -1.10 -8.39 -9.30
CA GLY A 285 0.30 -8.03 -9.53
C GLY A 285 0.81 -7.03 -8.49
N LEU A 286 0.38 -7.16 -7.24
CA LEU A 286 0.83 -6.35 -6.10
C LEU A 286 1.81 -7.19 -5.28
N MET A 287 3.06 -6.75 -5.17
CA MET A 287 4.02 -7.36 -4.25
C MET A 287 3.61 -7.11 -2.81
N VAL A 288 3.90 -8.05 -1.93
CA VAL A 288 3.66 -7.93 -0.49
C VAL A 288 5.00 -7.87 0.23
N TRP A 289 5.19 -6.79 1.00
CA TRP A 289 6.15 -6.72 2.07
C TRP A 289 5.44 -7.14 3.35
N GLN A 290 5.88 -8.25 3.95
CA GLN A 290 5.27 -8.79 5.15
C GLN A 290 6.25 -8.72 6.32
N ASP A 291 5.92 -7.92 7.32
CA ASP A 291 6.57 -8.04 8.62
C ASP A 291 6.02 -9.28 9.35
N PHE A 292 6.84 -9.97 10.13
CA PHE A 292 6.31 -10.78 11.22
C PHE A 292 5.68 -9.84 12.27
N MET A 293 4.64 -10.29 12.98
CA MET A 293 3.84 -9.46 13.90
C MET A 293 4.59 -9.13 15.21
N PHE A 294 5.69 -8.40 15.08
CA PHE A 294 6.55 -7.90 16.14
C PHE A 294 6.85 -6.43 15.87
N ALA A 295 6.69 -5.58 16.88
CA ALA A 295 6.98 -4.18 16.75
C ALA A 295 7.44 -3.55 18.06
N ASN A 296 8.47 -2.71 17.99
CA ASN A 296 8.99 -1.80 19.03
C ASN A 296 9.42 -2.39 20.38
N PHE A 297 8.94 -3.56 20.80
CA PHE A 297 9.25 -4.19 22.09
C PHE A 297 10.58 -4.95 22.05
N ASP A 298 11.26 -5.01 23.19
CA ASP A 298 12.34 -5.99 23.43
C ASP A 298 11.70 -7.34 23.73
N TYR A 299 11.41 -8.21 22.78
CA TYR A 299 10.76 -9.50 23.08
C TYR A 299 11.65 -10.43 23.94
N GLY A 300 11.05 -11.13 24.91
CA GLY A 300 11.77 -11.96 25.88
C GLY A 300 11.86 -13.42 25.45
N LEU A 301 12.85 -13.78 24.64
CA LEU A 301 13.00 -15.15 24.10
C LEU A 301 13.47 -16.21 25.11
N ASP A 302 13.88 -15.80 26.31
CA ASP A 302 14.29 -16.71 27.40
C ASP A 302 13.12 -17.60 27.89
N ASP A 303 11.87 -17.16 27.65
CA ASP A 303 10.69 -17.98 27.86
C ASP A 303 10.53 -18.98 26.71
N ARG A 304 10.76 -20.26 27.01
CA ARG A 304 10.66 -21.35 26.04
C ARG A 304 9.25 -21.47 25.43
N ALA A 305 8.19 -21.23 26.20
CA ALA A 305 6.83 -21.36 25.68
C ALA A 305 6.55 -20.27 24.62
N LEU A 306 6.95 -19.04 24.90
CA LEU A 306 6.87 -17.93 23.95
C LEU A 306 7.73 -18.19 22.71
N ALA A 307 8.97 -18.62 22.90
CA ALA A 307 9.90 -19.01 21.85
C ALA A 307 9.29 -20.09 20.92
N ASP A 308 8.76 -21.17 21.47
CA ASP A 308 8.13 -22.25 20.71
C ASP A 308 6.85 -21.77 19.99
N ALA A 309 6.09 -20.84 20.59
CA ALA A 309 4.92 -20.23 19.94
C ALA A 309 5.31 -19.37 18.72
N ILE A 310 6.41 -18.63 18.81
CA ILE A 310 6.96 -17.85 17.70
C ILE A 310 7.39 -18.75 16.54
N ASP A 311 8.06 -19.88 16.83
CA ASP A 311 8.48 -20.83 15.79
C ASP A 311 7.29 -21.46 15.08
N ARG A 312 6.24 -21.81 15.83
CA ARG A 312 4.99 -22.33 15.27
C ARG A 312 4.29 -21.29 14.40
N GLU A 313 4.15 -20.06 14.90
CA GLU A 313 3.55 -18.93 14.17
C GLU A 313 4.29 -18.67 12.85
N ALA A 314 5.62 -18.51 12.90
CA ALA A 314 6.43 -18.27 11.72
C ALA A 314 6.39 -19.44 10.73
N GLY A 315 6.47 -20.67 11.24
CA GLY A 315 6.36 -21.89 10.43
C GLY A 315 5.03 -21.99 9.69
N GLN A 316 3.92 -21.78 10.39
CA GLN A 316 2.57 -21.84 9.79
C GLN A 316 2.37 -20.75 8.74
N PHE A 317 2.72 -19.50 9.04
CA PHE A 317 2.59 -18.40 8.08
C PHE A 317 3.43 -18.65 6.82
N LEU A 318 4.71 -19.00 6.99
CA LEU A 318 5.61 -19.18 5.86
C LEU A 318 5.18 -20.34 4.97
N THR A 319 4.83 -21.50 5.54
CA THR A 319 4.39 -22.67 4.76
C THR A 319 3.10 -22.38 3.98
N ARG A 320 2.13 -21.71 4.61
CA ARG A 320 0.85 -21.33 3.99
C ARG A 320 1.01 -20.47 2.72
N HIS A 321 2.07 -19.66 2.64
CA HIS A 321 2.28 -18.70 1.55
C HIS A 321 3.47 -19.03 0.63
N ARG A 322 4.00 -20.27 0.67
CA ARG A 322 5.12 -20.69 -0.22
C ARG A 322 4.78 -20.70 -1.71
N ALA A 323 3.50 -20.82 -2.05
CA ALA A 323 3.04 -20.76 -3.43
C ALA A 323 2.63 -19.35 -3.87
N SER A 324 2.60 -18.36 -2.97
CA SER A 324 2.14 -17.00 -3.29
C SER A 324 3.27 -16.19 -3.96
N PRO A 325 3.16 -15.86 -5.27
CA PRO A 325 4.17 -15.05 -5.95
C PRO A 325 4.21 -13.61 -5.45
N SER A 326 3.15 -13.06 -4.84
CA SER A 326 3.16 -11.67 -4.37
C SER A 326 4.12 -11.44 -3.20
N LEU A 327 4.27 -12.41 -2.29
CA LEU A 327 5.13 -12.28 -1.10
C LEU A 327 6.58 -12.05 -1.52
N ALA A 328 7.06 -10.81 -1.46
CA ALA A 328 8.32 -10.36 -2.05
C ALA A 328 9.39 -10.05 -1.01
N VAL A 329 8.98 -9.45 0.10
CA VAL A 329 9.86 -9.10 1.22
C VAL A 329 9.29 -9.69 2.49
N LEU A 330 10.11 -10.41 3.25
CA LEU A 330 9.86 -10.79 4.63
C LEU A 330 10.67 -9.86 5.53
N CYS A 331 10.04 -9.30 6.55
CA CYS A 331 10.68 -8.41 7.50
C CYS A 331 10.52 -8.95 8.92
N GLY A 332 11.61 -8.98 9.69
CA GLY A 332 11.60 -9.56 11.03
C GLY A 332 10.73 -8.81 12.05
N GLY A 333 10.58 -7.49 11.89
CA GLY A 333 9.73 -6.66 12.74
C GLY A 333 9.73 -5.18 12.35
N SER A 334 8.88 -4.40 13.03
CA SER A 334 8.82 -2.94 12.88
C SER A 334 9.50 -2.22 14.04
N GLU A 335 10.47 -1.37 13.71
CA GLU A 335 11.15 -0.42 14.59
C GLU A 335 11.76 -1.02 15.88
N ILE A 336 12.04 -2.32 15.92
CA ILE A 336 12.65 -2.95 17.08
C ILE A 336 14.11 -2.47 17.19
N ALA A 337 14.84 -2.46 16.06
CA ALA A 337 16.21 -1.96 15.98
C ALA A 337 16.26 -0.45 16.23
N GLN A 338 15.27 0.29 15.69
CA GLN A 338 15.13 1.74 15.92
C GLN A 338 14.94 2.05 17.41
N GLN A 339 14.01 1.39 18.09
CA GLN A 339 13.75 1.63 19.51
C GLN A 339 14.97 1.28 20.39
N ALA A 340 15.65 0.19 20.06
CA ALA A 340 16.91 -0.18 20.71
C ALA A 340 17.97 0.91 20.52
N ALA A 341 18.13 1.43 19.29
CA ALA A 341 19.09 2.48 18.96
C ALA A 341 18.79 3.80 19.67
N MET A 342 17.53 4.26 19.63
CA MET A 342 17.09 5.52 20.26
C MET A 342 17.15 5.46 21.79
N SER A 343 17.13 4.25 22.36
CA SER A 343 17.33 4.02 23.80
C SER A 343 18.81 4.00 24.21
N GLY A 344 19.73 4.27 23.27
CA GLY A 344 21.16 4.40 23.53
C GLY A 344 21.95 3.09 23.44
N LEU A 345 21.36 2.00 22.93
CA LEU A 345 22.09 0.74 22.75
C LEU A 345 23.05 0.82 21.55
N ALA A 346 24.27 0.29 21.72
CA ALA A 346 25.25 0.18 20.65
C ALA A 346 24.86 -0.91 19.64
N PRO A 347 25.32 -0.87 18.37
CA PRO A 347 24.93 -1.83 17.33
C PRO A 347 25.02 -3.31 17.74
N LYS A 348 26.09 -3.72 18.44
CA LYS A 348 26.24 -5.10 18.95
C LYS A 348 25.20 -5.49 20.00
N GLN A 349 24.71 -4.53 20.79
CA GLN A 349 23.68 -4.74 21.81
C GLN A 349 22.26 -4.74 21.22
N ARG A 350 22.12 -4.22 19.99
CA ARG A 350 20.89 -4.29 19.20
C ARG A 350 20.76 -5.61 18.45
N PHE A 351 21.71 -6.53 18.57
CA PHE A 351 21.62 -7.82 17.90
C PHE A 351 20.28 -8.47 18.26
N LEU A 352 19.40 -8.54 17.26
CA LEU A 352 18.02 -8.95 17.41
C LEU A 352 17.96 -10.45 17.18
N GLU A 353 18.32 -11.26 18.18
CA GLU A 353 18.20 -12.72 18.14
C GLU A 353 16.86 -13.18 17.52
N LEU A 354 15.76 -12.50 17.86
CA LEU A 354 14.46 -12.74 17.27
C LEU A 354 14.45 -12.51 15.75
N THR A 355 14.84 -11.32 15.30
CA THR A 355 14.59 -10.89 13.93
C THR A 355 15.78 -11.14 12.99
N ALA A 356 17.02 -10.97 13.44
CA ALA A 356 18.20 -11.16 12.61
C ALA A 356 18.69 -12.62 12.56
N GLU A 357 18.30 -13.47 13.50
CA GLU A 357 18.70 -14.89 13.53
C GLU A 357 17.52 -15.84 13.41
N ARG A 358 16.60 -15.84 14.38
CA ARG A 358 15.55 -16.85 14.48
C ARG A 358 14.57 -16.77 13.31
N LEU A 359 13.91 -15.62 13.13
CA LEU A 359 12.97 -15.39 12.03
C LEU A 359 13.67 -15.41 10.66
N ALA A 360 14.90 -14.91 10.57
CA ALA A 360 15.72 -14.99 9.36
C ALA A 360 15.98 -16.44 8.96
N SER A 361 16.27 -17.32 9.91
CA SER A 361 16.48 -18.75 9.68
C SER A 361 15.19 -19.44 9.23
N HIS A 362 14.05 -19.09 9.82
CA HIS A 362 12.74 -19.58 9.37
C HIS A 362 12.45 -19.17 7.92
N ALA A 363 12.67 -17.89 7.59
CA ALA A 363 12.50 -17.35 6.24
C ALA A 363 13.42 -18.05 5.24
N ALA A 364 14.73 -18.16 5.53
CA ALA A 364 15.69 -18.83 4.65
C ALA A 364 15.36 -20.30 4.39
N ALA A 365 14.85 -21.02 5.40
CA ALA A 365 14.50 -22.44 5.27
C ALA A 365 13.23 -22.69 4.43
N ARG A 366 12.26 -21.75 4.42
CA ARG A 366 10.93 -21.97 3.81
C ARG A 366 10.63 -21.07 2.61
N ARG A 367 11.20 -19.88 2.56
CA ARG A 367 10.99 -18.85 1.53
C ARG A 367 12.32 -18.25 1.04
N PRO A 368 13.30 -19.07 0.60
CA PRO A 368 14.58 -18.56 0.09
C PRO A 368 14.42 -17.71 -1.19
N ASP A 369 13.24 -17.75 -1.82
CA ASP A 369 12.87 -16.97 -2.99
C ASP A 369 12.43 -15.52 -2.66
N THR A 370 12.37 -15.14 -1.38
CA THR A 370 11.98 -13.80 -0.93
C THR A 370 13.16 -13.06 -0.31
N VAL A 371 13.14 -11.73 -0.38
CA VAL A 371 14.18 -10.90 0.26
C VAL A 371 13.86 -10.76 1.74
N TYR A 372 14.88 -10.93 2.59
CA TYR A 372 14.74 -10.78 4.03
C TYR A 372 15.32 -9.45 4.54
N VAL A 373 14.54 -8.72 5.33
CA VAL A 373 14.95 -7.50 6.03
C VAL A 373 14.88 -7.74 7.54
N PRO A 374 15.97 -7.60 8.30
CA PRO A 374 15.94 -7.90 9.74
C PRO A 374 14.99 -7.02 10.56
N ASP A 375 14.81 -5.75 10.19
CA ASP A 375 13.88 -4.83 10.86
C ASP A 375 13.52 -3.69 9.88
N SER A 376 12.33 -3.11 10.01
CA SER A 376 11.97 -1.89 9.29
C SER A 376 11.91 -0.74 10.31
N PRO A 377 12.88 0.18 10.35
CA PRO A 377 14.01 0.35 9.41
C PRO A 377 15.29 -0.45 9.77
N ASP A 378 16.22 -0.59 8.82
CA ASP A 378 17.46 -1.37 8.93
C ASP A 378 18.64 -0.71 8.19
N GLY A 379 19.85 -0.93 8.69
CA GLY A 379 21.10 -0.52 8.05
C GLY A 379 21.97 0.43 8.86
N GLY A 380 23.21 0.60 8.42
CA GLY A 380 24.16 1.56 8.97
C GLY A 380 24.44 1.48 10.47
N VAL A 381 24.99 2.57 11.01
CA VAL A 381 25.24 2.72 12.46
C VAL A 381 23.97 3.06 13.22
N LEU A 382 23.02 3.74 12.58
CA LEU A 382 21.71 4.07 13.09
C LEU A 382 20.68 3.58 12.06
N PRO A 383 19.76 2.67 12.44
CA PRO A 383 18.90 1.96 11.49
C PRO A 383 17.92 2.87 10.77
N PHE A 384 17.60 4.03 11.33
CA PHE A 384 16.63 4.99 10.79
C PHE A 384 17.25 6.05 9.86
N VAL A 385 18.52 5.90 9.47
CA VAL A 385 19.19 6.87 8.59
C VAL A 385 18.77 6.62 7.12
N PRO A 386 18.18 7.61 6.41
CA PRO A 386 17.58 7.36 5.09
C PRO A 386 18.53 6.95 3.97
N ARG A 387 19.82 7.29 4.09
CA ARG A 387 20.82 7.07 3.04
C ARG A 387 21.44 5.67 3.00
N GLU A 388 20.97 4.76 3.85
CA GLU A 388 21.47 3.38 3.92
C GLU A 388 20.28 2.42 4.02
N ARG A 389 20.24 1.44 3.12
CA ARG A 389 19.23 0.37 3.05
C ARG A 389 17.78 0.86 3.18
N VAL A 390 17.11 0.56 4.28
CA VAL A 390 15.65 0.71 4.48
C VAL A 390 15.42 1.69 5.63
N SER A 391 14.55 2.68 5.41
CA SER A 391 14.28 3.74 6.39
C SER A 391 12.80 4.06 6.53
N HIS A 392 12.42 4.66 7.66
CA HIS A 392 11.16 5.39 7.80
C HIS A 392 11.45 6.87 7.52
N TYR A 393 11.05 7.37 6.36
CA TYR A 393 11.32 8.75 5.94
C TYR A 393 10.14 9.66 6.23
N TYR A 394 10.21 10.38 7.35
CA TYR A 394 9.22 11.39 7.73
C TYR A 394 9.76 12.82 7.63
N GLY A 395 10.80 13.03 6.83
CA GLY A 395 11.42 14.35 6.61
C GLY A 395 10.40 15.36 6.09
N VAL A 396 9.94 15.15 4.85
CA VAL A 396 8.69 15.75 4.37
C VAL A 396 7.53 15.07 5.09
N GLY A 397 6.78 15.83 5.89
CA GLY A 397 5.81 15.29 6.85
C GLY A 397 6.19 15.65 8.28
N ALA A 398 6.30 14.65 9.17
CA ALA A 398 6.40 14.87 10.61
C ALA A 398 7.59 15.73 11.07
N TYR A 399 8.69 15.77 10.32
CA TYR A 399 9.86 16.60 10.64
C TYR A 399 9.88 17.96 9.93
N LEU A 400 8.78 18.34 9.25
CA LEU A 400 8.57 19.66 8.67
C LEU A 400 9.70 20.11 7.73
N ARG A 401 10.31 19.17 7.00
CA ARG A 401 11.37 19.47 6.05
C ARG A 401 10.77 19.93 4.71
N PRO A 402 11.43 20.86 3.99
CA PRO A 402 11.00 21.24 2.65
C PRO A 402 11.14 20.06 1.67
N ILE A 403 10.45 20.12 0.53
CA ILE A 403 10.42 19.05 -0.49
C ILE A 403 11.83 18.64 -0.93
N ASP A 404 12.77 19.58 -1.11
CA ASP A 404 14.17 19.30 -1.48
C ASP A 404 14.91 18.37 -0.50
N ASP A 405 14.40 18.22 0.73
CA ASP A 405 14.92 17.24 1.68
C ASP A 405 14.72 15.80 1.19
N ALA A 406 13.67 15.51 0.42
CA ALA A 406 13.44 14.19 -0.18
C ALA A 406 14.62 13.74 -1.06
N ARG A 407 15.30 14.70 -1.69
CA ARG A 407 16.54 14.50 -2.45
C ARG A 407 17.77 14.53 -1.54
N ARG A 408 17.91 15.57 -0.72
CA ARG A 408 19.10 15.85 0.11
C ARG A 408 19.34 14.79 1.19
N ALA A 409 18.29 14.13 1.67
CA ALA A 409 18.39 13.02 2.61
C ALA A 409 18.99 11.76 1.96
N ASP A 410 19.14 11.73 0.63
CA ASP A 410 19.68 10.60 -0.15
C ASP A 410 18.93 9.28 0.13
N VAL A 411 17.60 9.38 0.25
CA VAL A 411 16.71 8.25 0.60
C VAL A 411 16.96 7.07 -0.32
N ARG A 412 17.22 5.88 0.25
CA ARG A 412 17.45 4.64 -0.51
C ARG A 412 16.20 3.81 -0.67
N PHE A 413 15.49 3.60 0.43
CA PHE A 413 14.16 3.01 0.43
C PHE A 413 13.40 3.53 1.64
N ALA A 414 12.18 4.02 1.43
CA ALA A 414 11.30 4.46 2.51
C ALA A 414 10.18 3.44 2.72
N SER A 415 10.36 2.49 3.65
CA SER A 415 9.33 1.49 3.98
C SER A 415 8.14 2.08 4.75
N GLU A 416 8.30 3.31 5.25
CA GLU A 416 7.23 4.22 5.65
C GLU A 416 7.61 5.65 5.25
N CYS A 417 6.64 6.43 4.76
CA CYS A 417 6.86 7.85 4.46
C CYS A 417 5.57 8.66 4.41
N LEU A 418 5.73 9.99 4.34
CA LEU A 418 4.66 10.94 4.01
C LEU A 418 3.38 10.78 4.87
N ALA A 419 3.57 10.64 6.18
CA ALA A 419 2.46 10.64 7.13
C ALA A 419 1.88 12.07 7.27
N PHE A 420 0.61 12.21 6.92
CA PHE A 420 -0.15 13.48 6.99
C PHE A 420 -1.57 13.25 7.51
N ALA A 421 -2.18 14.27 8.13
CA ALA A 421 -3.62 14.26 8.40
C ALA A 421 -4.39 14.55 7.10
N ASN A 422 -4.78 13.49 6.40
CA ASN A 422 -5.45 13.58 5.11
C ASN A 422 -6.92 13.92 5.32
N VAL A 423 -7.33 15.14 4.96
CA VAL A 423 -8.73 15.59 5.06
C VAL A 423 -9.62 14.74 4.13
N PRO A 424 -10.70 14.12 4.63
CA PRO A 424 -11.56 13.26 3.82
C PRO A 424 -12.43 14.07 2.87
N CYS A 425 -13.14 13.42 1.94
CA CYS A 425 -14.00 14.10 0.95
C CYS A 425 -15.20 14.82 1.57
N ASP A 426 -15.90 15.66 0.78
CA ASP A 426 -17.05 16.45 1.25
C ASP A 426 -18.19 15.56 1.78
N ALA A 427 -18.41 14.38 1.20
CA ALA A 427 -19.41 13.44 1.67
C ALA A 427 -19.13 12.95 3.12
N MET A 428 -17.86 12.67 3.43
CA MET A 428 -17.45 12.30 4.79
C MET A 428 -17.58 13.49 5.74
N LEU A 429 -17.12 14.69 5.35
CA LEU A 429 -17.28 15.89 6.18
C LEU A 429 -18.75 16.19 6.46
N ALA A 430 -19.63 16.05 5.46
CA ALA A 430 -21.07 16.20 5.62
C ALA A 430 -21.65 15.16 6.58
N SER A 431 -21.22 13.90 6.51
CA SER A 431 -21.65 12.85 7.46
C SER A 431 -21.23 13.13 8.91
N LEU A 432 -20.12 13.85 9.08
CA LEU A 432 -19.63 14.33 10.37
C LEU A 432 -20.27 15.67 10.76
N GLY A 433 -21.13 16.25 9.92
CA GLY A 433 -21.76 17.56 10.17
C GLY A 433 -20.76 18.73 10.12
N TRP A 434 -19.79 18.67 9.21
CA TRP A 434 -18.74 19.70 9.00
C TRP A 434 -18.07 20.14 10.30
N PRO A 435 -17.38 19.22 11.00
CA PRO A 435 -16.82 19.50 12.30
C PRO A 435 -15.74 20.59 12.23
N GLY A 436 -15.72 21.48 13.21
CA GLY A 436 -14.58 22.35 13.46
C GLY A 436 -13.35 21.51 13.86
N VAL A 437 -12.17 21.91 13.38
CA VAL A 437 -10.93 21.15 13.61
C VAL A 437 -10.48 21.05 15.07
N HIS A 438 -11.01 21.91 15.95
CA HIS A 438 -10.75 21.87 17.39
C HIS A 438 -11.77 21.03 18.18
N GLU A 439 -12.79 20.51 17.51
CA GLU A 439 -13.78 19.68 18.17
C GLU A 439 -13.16 18.35 18.62
N PRO A 440 -13.46 17.85 19.84
CA PRO A 440 -12.89 16.61 20.35
C PRO A 440 -13.10 15.41 19.41
N ARG A 441 -14.24 15.35 18.71
CA ARG A 441 -14.53 14.28 17.74
C ARG A 441 -13.62 14.31 16.52
N TRP A 442 -13.22 15.49 16.04
CA TRP A 442 -12.26 15.63 14.94
C TRP A 442 -10.87 15.22 15.44
N LYS A 443 -10.42 15.80 16.55
CA LYS A 443 -9.12 15.51 17.16
C LYS A 443 -8.94 14.06 17.61
N ALA A 444 -10.02 13.32 17.86
CA ALA A 444 -9.97 11.89 18.14
C ALA A 444 -9.53 11.05 16.92
N ALA A 445 -9.82 11.53 15.71
CA ALA A 445 -9.43 10.87 14.45
C ALA A 445 -8.13 11.43 13.86
N VAL A 446 -7.67 12.60 14.33
CA VAL A 446 -6.37 13.17 13.93
C VAL A 446 -5.27 12.43 14.70
N PRO A 447 -4.32 11.80 13.99
CA PRO A 447 -3.30 11.04 14.66
C PRO A 447 -2.33 11.90 15.45
N ARG A 448 -1.73 11.33 16.49
CA ARG A 448 -0.73 12.00 17.34
C ARG A 448 0.10 10.99 18.12
N ASP A 449 1.35 11.34 18.35
CA ASP A 449 2.23 10.54 19.20
C ASP A 449 1.96 10.80 20.69
N PRO A 450 2.09 9.77 21.55
CA PRO A 450 1.94 9.94 22.98
C PRO A 450 2.93 10.95 23.57
N GLY A 451 2.38 12.03 24.15
CA GLY A 451 3.14 13.05 24.86
C GLY A 451 3.62 14.23 24.00
N THR A 452 3.25 14.30 22.72
CA THR A 452 3.50 15.49 21.90
C THR A 452 2.49 16.60 22.18
N SER A 453 2.92 17.85 22.00
CA SER A 453 2.05 19.05 22.05
C SER A 453 1.45 19.42 20.70
N TRP A 454 1.74 18.64 19.66
CA TRP A 454 1.33 18.81 18.27
C TRP A 454 0.69 17.52 17.76
N ASP A 455 -0.12 17.65 16.71
CA ASP A 455 -0.73 16.53 15.98
C ASP A 455 -0.55 16.69 14.46
N PHE A 456 -1.07 15.74 13.68
CA PHE A 456 -0.88 15.75 12.23
C PHE A 456 -1.69 16.83 11.49
N ASP A 457 -2.64 17.52 12.13
CA ASP A 457 -3.21 18.75 11.56
C ASP A 457 -2.15 19.87 11.56
N ASP A 458 -1.37 20.01 12.64
CA ASP A 458 -0.33 21.04 12.75
C ASP A 458 0.74 20.87 11.66
N ILE A 459 1.06 19.60 11.33
CA ILE A 459 1.97 19.27 10.21
C ILE A 459 1.37 19.73 8.88
N ARG A 460 0.08 19.45 8.61
CA ARG A 460 -0.58 19.93 7.39
C ARG A 460 -0.59 21.46 7.33
N ASP A 461 -0.93 22.11 8.44
CA ASP A 461 -1.01 23.56 8.55
C ASP A 461 0.37 24.22 8.30
N HIS A 462 1.47 23.60 8.73
CA HIS A 462 2.82 24.04 8.38
C HIS A 462 3.04 24.11 6.86
N TYR A 463 2.61 23.09 6.11
CA TYR A 463 2.79 23.08 4.66
C TYR A 463 1.81 24.00 3.94
N LEU A 464 0.60 24.19 4.44
CA LEU A 464 -0.30 25.26 3.97
C LEU A 464 0.38 26.62 4.06
N GLN A 465 1.02 26.91 5.19
CA GLN A 465 1.71 28.16 5.39
C GLN A 465 2.93 28.30 4.50
N THR A 466 3.80 27.28 4.44
CA THR A 466 5.09 27.40 3.75
C THR A 466 4.99 27.27 2.23
N LEU A 467 4.04 26.50 1.70
CA LEU A 467 3.89 26.30 0.25
C LEU A 467 2.89 27.26 -0.39
N TYR A 468 1.82 27.62 0.32
CA TYR A 468 0.74 28.47 -0.24
C TYR A 468 0.69 29.88 0.35
N ASP A 469 1.55 30.21 1.32
CA ASP A 469 1.57 31.51 2.02
C ASP A 469 0.20 31.87 2.66
N VAL A 470 -0.44 30.86 3.24
CA VAL A 470 -1.75 30.97 3.90
C VAL A 470 -1.57 30.91 5.41
N ALA A 471 -2.22 31.80 6.16
CA ALA A 471 -2.34 31.70 7.62
C ALA A 471 -3.48 30.72 7.99
N PRO A 472 -3.20 29.45 8.36
CA PRO A 472 -4.23 28.42 8.46
C PRO A 472 -5.21 28.68 9.62
N ASP A 473 -4.71 29.28 10.71
CA ASP A 473 -5.48 29.64 11.89
C ASP A 473 -6.53 30.72 11.62
N ARG A 474 -6.22 31.65 10.72
CA ARG A 474 -7.12 32.70 10.24
C ARG A 474 -8.09 32.13 9.22
N LEU A 475 -7.58 31.39 8.23
CA LEU A 475 -8.40 30.82 7.15
C LEU A 475 -9.51 29.92 7.69
N ARG A 476 -9.19 29.01 8.62
CA ARG A 476 -10.20 28.10 9.20
C ARG A 476 -11.31 28.81 9.99
N ARG A 477 -11.11 30.06 10.41
CA ARG A 477 -12.12 30.87 11.12
C ARG A 477 -12.95 31.72 10.17
N GLU A 478 -12.31 32.30 9.16
CA GLU A 478 -12.94 33.23 8.22
C GLU A 478 -13.60 32.51 7.04
N ASP A 479 -13.00 31.42 6.54
CA ASP A 479 -13.53 30.59 5.45
C ASP A 479 -13.14 29.11 5.65
N PRO A 480 -13.90 28.36 6.49
CA PRO A 480 -13.64 26.95 6.75
C PRO A 480 -13.68 26.06 5.51
N SER A 481 -14.50 26.40 4.51
CA SER A 481 -14.60 25.64 3.26
C SER A 481 -13.31 25.74 2.47
N ARG A 482 -12.77 26.96 2.32
CA ARG A 482 -11.48 27.19 1.66
C ARG A 482 -10.33 26.55 2.43
N TYR A 483 -10.39 26.50 3.75
CA TYR A 483 -9.41 25.79 4.56
C TYR A 483 -9.34 24.30 4.21
N PHE A 484 -10.48 23.59 4.15
CA PHE A 484 -10.50 22.17 3.78
C PHE A 484 -10.07 21.94 2.33
N GLU A 485 -10.49 22.81 1.41
CA GLU A 485 -10.10 22.76 0.01
C GLU A 485 -8.57 22.86 -0.17
N LEU A 486 -7.94 23.88 0.41
CA LEU A 486 -6.49 24.05 0.32
C LEU A 486 -5.72 22.98 1.10
N SER A 487 -6.27 22.52 2.22
CA SER A 487 -5.73 21.42 3.03
C SER A 487 -5.57 20.14 2.21
N ARG A 488 -6.57 19.80 1.38
CA ARG A 488 -6.50 18.65 0.47
C ARG A 488 -5.54 18.88 -0.68
N ALA A 489 -5.52 20.09 -1.24
CA ALA A 489 -4.65 20.46 -2.36
C ALA A 489 -3.16 20.41 -2.00
N VAL A 490 -2.77 20.94 -0.83
CA VAL A 490 -1.35 20.98 -0.44
C VAL A 490 -0.78 19.58 -0.22
N ILE A 491 -1.58 18.68 0.35
CA ILE A 491 -1.17 17.28 0.53
C ILE A 491 -1.07 16.57 -0.83
N ALA A 492 -2.00 16.83 -1.75
CA ALA A 492 -1.92 16.29 -3.11
C ALA A 492 -0.63 16.74 -3.82
N ASP A 493 -0.26 18.03 -3.72
CA ASP A 493 1.00 18.55 -4.24
C ASP A 493 2.22 17.87 -3.60
N LEU A 494 2.27 17.79 -2.26
CA LEU A 494 3.37 17.13 -1.53
C LEU A 494 3.58 15.67 -1.95
N MET A 495 2.50 14.92 -2.14
CA MET A 495 2.57 13.54 -2.62
C MET A 495 3.15 13.47 -4.04
N ARG A 496 2.66 14.29 -4.97
CA ARG A 496 3.16 14.31 -6.36
C ARG A 496 4.61 14.72 -6.45
N ASP A 497 5.00 15.79 -5.76
CA ASP A 497 6.35 16.35 -5.86
C ASP A 497 7.40 15.42 -5.24
N THR A 498 7.09 14.86 -4.06
CA THR A 498 8.04 13.97 -3.37
C THR A 498 8.29 12.69 -4.16
N PHE A 499 7.24 12.09 -4.74
CA PHE A 499 7.43 10.94 -5.63
C PHE A 499 8.08 11.31 -6.96
N SER A 500 7.92 12.54 -7.46
CA SER A 500 8.64 13.01 -8.65
C SER A 500 10.15 13.07 -8.37
N GLU A 501 10.56 13.60 -7.21
CA GLU A 501 11.96 13.61 -6.76
C GLU A 501 12.55 12.20 -6.63
N TRP A 502 11.77 11.23 -6.14
CA TRP A 502 12.26 9.86 -5.97
C TRP A 502 12.27 9.03 -7.24
N ARG A 503 11.36 9.29 -8.19
CA ARG A 503 11.26 8.54 -9.46
C ARG A 503 12.09 9.12 -10.59
N ARG A 504 12.65 10.33 -10.44
CA ARG A 504 13.47 10.95 -11.49
C ARG A 504 14.71 10.11 -11.81
N THR A 505 15.18 10.24 -13.05
CA THR A 505 16.47 9.67 -13.47
C THR A 505 17.62 10.20 -12.59
N GLY A 506 18.47 9.30 -12.10
CA GLY A 506 19.58 9.61 -11.20
C GLY A 506 19.20 9.75 -9.72
N SER A 507 17.95 9.47 -9.36
CA SER A 507 17.58 9.20 -7.96
C SER A 507 18.18 7.87 -7.50
N ARG A 508 18.57 7.79 -6.22
CA ARG A 508 19.01 6.55 -5.58
C ARG A 508 17.91 5.88 -4.76
N CYS A 509 16.73 6.49 -4.71
CA CYS A 509 15.56 5.92 -4.08
C CYS A 509 14.99 4.82 -4.97
N ALA A 510 14.97 3.58 -4.48
CA ALA A 510 14.42 2.43 -5.19
C ALA A 510 13.02 2.04 -4.70
N GLY A 511 12.46 2.77 -3.73
CA GLY A 511 11.07 2.59 -3.35
C GLY A 511 10.62 3.41 -2.17
N ALA A 512 9.31 3.64 -2.10
CA ALA A 512 8.65 4.39 -1.03
C ALA A 512 7.21 3.89 -0.81
N LEU A 513 6.86 3.64 0.44
CA LEU A 513 5.54 3.16 0.87
C LEU A 513 4.91 4.17 1.84
N VAL A 514 3.78 4.75 1.44
CA VAL A 514 3.09 5.81 2.19
C VAL A 514 2.44 5.26 3.46
N TRP A 515 2.60 5.96 4.57
CA TRP A 515 1.83 5.74 5.80
C TRP A 515 0.57 6.62 5.77
N GLN A 516 -0.64 6.09 5.54
CA GLN A 516 -1.04 4.68 5.43
C GLN A 516 -2.17 4.49 4.41
N PHE A 517 -2.51 3.25 4.05
CA PHE A 517 -3.50 2.97 3.01
C PHE A 517 -4.91 3.46 3.37
N GLN A 518 -5.42 3.14 4.56
CA GLN A 518 -6.78 3.47 4.97
C GLN A 518 -6.89 4.03 6.39
N ASP A 519 -7.92 4.85 6.61
CA ASP A 519 -8.30 5.27 7.95
C ASP A 519 -8.95 4.13 8.75
N VAL A 520 -8.78 4.18 10.05
CA VAL A 520 -9.36 3.22 11.00
C VAL A 520 -10.64 3.75 11.67
N MET A 521 -10.93 5.05 11.49
CA MET A 521 -12.12 5.72 11.97
C MET A 521 -12.44 6.97 11.13
N PRO A 522 -13.69 7.44 11.11
CA PRO A 522 -14.07 8.65 10.36
C PRO A 522 -13.33 9.92 10.81
N GLY A 523 -12.63 10.60 9.90
CA GLY A 523 -11.98 11.89 10.15
C GLY A 523 -10.74 12.12 9.27
N ALA A 524 -9.83 12.98 9.72
CA ALA A 524 -8.57 13.27 9.03
C ALA A 524 -7.41 12.41 9.53
N GLY A 525 -7.54 11.09 9.35
CA GLY A 525 -6.46 10.14 9.63
C GLY A 525 -5.37 10.12 8.55
N TRP A 526 -4.36 9.26 8.74
CA TRP A 526 -3.27 9.05 7.77
C TRP A 526 -3.72 8.33 6.48
N GLY A 527 -4.93 7.79 6.43
CA GLY A 527 -5.41 6.99 5.31
C GLY A 527 -5.45 7.77 4.00
N LEU A 528 -4.99 7.13 2.93
CA LEU A 528 -5.20 7.57 1.55
C LEU A 528 -6.67 7.42 1.13
N ILE A 529 -7.36 6.43 1.69
CA ILE A 529 -8.81 6.29 1.63
C ILE A 529 -9.40 6.53 3.04
N ASP A 530 -10.61 7.07 3.10
CA ASP A 530 -11.32 7.26 4.38
C ASP A 530 -11.90 5.96 4.95
N ALA A 531 -12.43 6.02 6.17
CA ALA A 531 -12.99 4.86 6.88
C ALA A 531 -14.26 4.27 6.22
N THR A 532 -14.78 4.91 5.16
CA THR A 532 -15.86 4.38 4.31
C THR A 532 -15.34 3.93 2.94
N HIS A 533 -14.03 3.77 2.79
CA HIS A 533 -13.34 3.33 1.59
C HIS A 533 -13.46 4.31 0.40
N ARG A 534 -13.68 5.61 0.65
CA ARG A 534 -13.63 6.62 -0.42
C ARG A 534 -12.21 7.18 -0.55
N PRO A 535 -11.67 7.30 -1.77
CA PRO A 535 -10.36 7.93 -1.99
C PRO A 535 -10.33 9.39 -1.56
N LYS A 536 -9.20 9.82 -0.98
CA LYS A 536 -8.90 11.23 -0.66
C LYS A 536 -7.97 11.84 -1.71
N SER A 537 -7.76 13.16 -1.65
CA SER A 537 -6.89 13.88 -2.60
C SER A 537 -5.49 13.29 -2.71
N ALA A 538 -4.92 12.80 -1.59
CA ALA A 538 -3.64 12.13 -1.56
C ALA A 538 -3.61 10.84 -2.41
N TRP A 539 -4.69 10.06 -2.42
CA TRP A 539 -4.78 8.85 -3.26
C TRP A 539 -4.79 9.19 -4.74
N TYR A 540 -5.56 10.21 -5.14
CA TYR A 540 -5.62 10.63 -6.54
C TYR A 540 -4.29 11.23 -7.02
N ALA A 541 -3.62 12.03 -6.18
CA ALA A 541 -2.29 12.54 -6.45
C ALA A 541 -1.28 11.42 -6.73
N LEU A 542 -1.28 10.38 -5.89
CA LEU A 542 -0.43 9.21 -6.09
C LEU A 542 -0.83 8.46 -7.37
N ARG A 543 -2.13 8.26 -7.59
CA ARG A 543 -2.63 7.65 -8.84
C ARG A 543 -2.08 8.37 -10.08
N GLN A 544 -2.05 9.68 -10.09
CA GLN A 544 -1.57 10.46 -11.24
C GLN A 544 -0.07 10.25 -11.49
N VAL A 545 0.76 10.35 -10.43
CA VAL A 545 2.23 10.34 -10.55
C VAL A 545 2.85 8.94 -10.58
N LEU A 546 2.11 7.89 -10.21
CA LEU A 546 2.64 6.53 -10.04
C LEU A 546 2.30 5.57 -11.19
N GLN A 547 1.82 6.06 -12.33
CA GLN A 547 1.56 5.17 -13.46
C GLN A 547 2.87 4.63 -14.09
N PRO A 548 2.82 3.50 -14.83
CA PRO A 548 3.99 2.90 -15.48
C PRO A 548 4.62 3.72 -16.60
N VAL A 549 3.81 4.57 -17.25
CA VAL A 549 4.26 5.58 -18.22
C VAL A 549 3.98 6.94 -17.63
N GLN A 550 5.03 7.73 -17.46
CA GLN A 550 4.94 9.04 -16.82
C GLN A 550 5.89 10.05 -17.43
N VAL A 551 5.43 11.31 -17.51
CA VAL A 551 6.31 12.47 -17.62
C VAL A 551 6.34 13.17 -16.27
N LEU A 552 7.52 13.58 -15.80
CA LEU A 552 7.72 14.32 -14.56
C LEU A 552 8.48 15.61 -14.87
N LEU A 553 8.21 16.66 -14.09
CA LEU A 553 8.94 17.91 -14.11
C LEU A 553 9.67 18.08 -12.78
N VAL A 554 10.98 18.29 -12.82
CA VAL A 554 11.81 18.40 -11.63
C VAL A 554 12.68 19.65 -11.72
N ASP A 555 12.68 20.44 -10.65
CA ASP A 555 13.49 21.65 -10.55
C ASP A 555 14.94 21.29 -10.20
N GLU A 556 15.88 21.61 -11.10
CA GLU A 556 17.31 21.38 -10.92
C GLU A 556 18.06 22.69 -10.56
N GLY A 557 17.32 23.67 -10.04
CA GLY A 557 17.83 24.97 -9.61
C GLY A 557 18.34 25.78 -10.80
N LEU A 558 19.61 26.19 -10.74
CA LEU A 558 20.24 26.96 -11.82
C LEU A 558 20.43 26.15 -13.12
N ASN A 559 20.29 24.82 -13.07
CA ASN A 559 20.31 23.99 -14.28
C ASN A 559 18.97 24.06 -15.05
N GLY A 560 17.93 24.66 -14.47
CA GLY A 560 16.60 24.80 -15.07
C GLY A 560 15.64 23.70 -14.64
N LEU A 561 14.61 23.49 -15.45
CA LEU A 561 13.60 22.45 -15.23
C LEU A 561 13.94 21.21 -16.09
N ASP A 562 14.08 20.04 -15.48
CA ASP A 562 14.31 18.79 -16.22
C ASP A 562 13.00 18.07 -16.47
N VAL A 563 12.85 17.53 -17.68
CA VAL A 563 11.74 16.67 -18.08
C VAL A 563 12.21 15.22 -18.02
N HIS A 564 11.58 14.42 -17.17
CA HIS A 564 11.86 12.99 -17.08
C HIS A 564 10.72 12.20 -17.71
N VAL A 565 11.03 11.21 -18.54
CA VAL A 565 10.05 10.31 -19.13
C VAL A 565 10.38 8.88 -18.73
N ILE A 566 9.42 8.18 -18.14
CA ILE A 566 9.58 6.84 -17.55
C ILE A 566 8.72 5.85 -18.32
N ASN A 567 9.27 4.68 -18.66
CA ASN A 567 8.56 3.55 -19.23
C ASN A 567 8.91 2.26 -18.50
N GLU A 568 8.09 1.88 -17.52
CA GLU A 568 8.28 0.64 -16.75
C GLU A 568 7.70 -0.60 -17.42
N ARG A 569 7.00 -0.44 -18.55
CA ARG A 569 6.32 -1.53 -19.26
C ARG A 569 7.32 -2.42 -20.02
N PRO A 570 6.94 -3.68 -20.37
CA PRO A 570 7.80 -4.62 -21.09
C PRO A 570 7.83 -4.36 -22.60
N ALA A 571 7.51 -3.16 -23.05
CA ALA A 571 7.43 -2.79 -24.46
C ALA A 571 8.07 -1.43 -24.69
N LEU A 572 8.63 -1.23 -25.88
CA LEU A 572 9.15 0.07 -26.33
C LEU A 572 8.04 1.14 -26.27
N LEU A 573 8.36 2.29 -25.69
CA LEU A 573 7.53 3.50 -25.79
C LEU A 573 8.05 4.38 -26.94
N SER A 574 7.20 4.64 -27.93
CA SER A 574 7.38 5.70 -28.92
C SER A 574 6.32 6.77 -28.67
N ALA A 575 6.77 8.01 -28.47
CA ALA A 575 5.93 9.13 -28.06
C ALA A 575 6.57 10.46 -28.45
N ALA A 576 5.85 11.56 -28.22
CA ALA A 576 6.38 12.92 -28.26
C ALA A 576 6.13 13.61 -26.92
N VAL A 577 7.13 14.34 -26.44
CA VAL A 577 7.01 15.22 -25.27
C VAL A 577 6.90 16.66 -25.74
N GLU A 578 5.97 17.40 -25.17
CA GLU A 578 5.80 18.84 -25.37
C GLU A 578 5.89 19.56 -24.03
N LEU A 579 6.71 20.61 -23.96
CA LEU A 579 6.89 21.47 -22.79
C LEU A 579 6.41 22.89 -23.13
N VAL A 580 5.46 23.42 -22.35
CA VAL A 580 4.87 24.73 -22.58
C VAL A 580 4.87 25.55 -21.29
N ALA A 581 5.48 26.74 -21.34
CA ALA A 581 5.32 27.74 -20.28
C ALA A 581 4.14 28.65 -20.62
N LEU A 582 3.20 28.80 -19.67
CA LEU A 582 1.96 29.53 -19.82
C LEU A 582 1.93 30.74 -18.91
N ARG A 583 1.63 31.91 -19.48
CA ARG A 583 1.26 33.12 -18.75
C ARG A 583 -0.24 33.13 -18.53
N ASP A 584 -0.64 33.51 -17.32
CA ASP A 584 -2.03 33.52 -16.87
C ASP A 584 -2.74 32.17 -17.06
N GLY A 585 -2.00 31.06 -17.00
CA GLY A 585 -2.49 29.72 -17.25
C GLY A 585 -3.02 29.48 -18.67
N ARG A 586 -2.76 30.35 -19.65
CA ARG A 586 -3.33 30.20 -21.01
C ARG A 586 -2.39 30.57 -22.14
N THR A 587 -1.64 31.65 -22.01
CA THR A 587 -0.87 32.22 -23.13
C THR A 587 0.51 31.59 -23.18
N PRO A 588 0.89 30.83 -24.23
CA PRO A 588 2.22 30.25 -24.33
C PRO A 588 3.28 31.35 -24.49
N VAL A 589 4.30 31.33 -23.63
CA VAL A 589 5.46 32.24 -23.70
C VAL A 589 6.74 31.52 -24.11
N ALA A 590 6.81 30.21 -23.83
CA ALA A 590 7.81 29.31 -24.38
C ALA A 590 7.15 27.98 -24.73
N ARG A 591 7.62 27.33 -25.80
CA ARG A 591 7.15 26.03 -26.26
C ARG A 591 8.32 25.27 -26.84
N ALA A 592 8.45 24.00 -26.46
CA ALA A 592 9.43 23.09 -27.00
C ALA A 592 8.81 21.69 -27.13
N ALA A 593 9.23 20.91 -28.12
CA ALA A 593 8.75 19.54 -28.30
C ALA A 593 9.84 18.66 -28.92
N ALA A 594 9.87 17.40 -28.54
CA ALA A 594 10.77 16.40 -29.13
C ALA A 594 10.12 15.01 -29.18
N PRO A 595 10.41 14.22 -30.21
CA PRO A 595 10.10 12.79 -30.19
C PRO A 595 10.98 12.09 -29.16
N VAL A 596 10.42 11.05 -28.52
CA VAL A 596 11.10 10.23 -27.53
C VAL A 596 10.89 8.75 -27.84
N ARG A 597 11.96 7.95 -27.69
CA ARG A 597 11.91 6.49 -27.82
C ARG A 597 12.62 5.89 -26.61
N ILE A 598 11.87 5.16 -25.79
CA ILE A 598 12.35 4.64 -24.51
C ILE A 598 12.16 3.13 -24.50
N ALA A 599 13.23 2.40 -24.24
CA ALA A 599 13.21 0.93 -24.20
C ALA A 599 12.24 0.41 -23.12
N ALA A 600 11.95 -0.88 -23.18
CA ALA A 600 11.23 -1.55 -22.10
C ALA A 600 11.99 -1.39 -20.78
N HIS A 601 11.29 -1.07 -19.70
CA HIS A 601 11.85 -0.89 -18.35
C HIS A 601 12.97 0.16 -18.25
N ASP A 602 12.82 1.28 -18.96
CA ASP A 602 13.85 2.32 -19.06
C ASP A 602 13.26 3.73 -18.83
N ALA A 603 14.14 4.72 -18.69
CA ALA A 603 13.78 6.11 -18.49
C ALA A 603 14.78 7.06 -19.18
N MET A 604 14.31 8.26 -19.50
CA MET A 604 15.12 9.31 -20.11
C MET A 604 14.92 10.64 -19.39
N ARG A 605 15.97 11.48 -19.44
CA ARG A 605 15.95 12.86 -18.95
C ARG A 605 16.29 13.83 -20.08
N LEU A 606 15.55 14.92 -20.19
CA LEU A 606 15.75 16.00 -21.15
C LEU A 606 15.81 17.33 -20.38
N GLY A 607 16.90 18.08 -20.55
CA GLY A 607 16.99 19.43 -19.99
C GLY A 607 16.10 20.40 -20.76
N SER A 608 15.31 21.23 -20.08
CA SER A 608 14.40 22.17 -20.75
C SER A 608 15.08 23.16 -21.69
N ALA A 609 16.31 23.60 -21.38
CA ALA A 609 17.09 24.48 -22.25
C ALA A 609 17.58 23.77 -23.53
N GLU A 610 17.97 22.49 -23.42
CA GLU A 610 18.32 21.64 -24.57
C GLU A 610 17.10 21.40 -25.46
N LEU A 611 15.96 21.07 -24.83
CA LEU A 611 14.69 20.86 -25.52
C LEU A 611 14.23 22.11 -26.28
N LEU A 612 14.40 23.30 -25.68
CA LEU A 612 14.04 24.58 -26.31
C LEU A 612 15.08 25.09 -27.32
N GLY A 613 16.35 24.68 -27.19
CA GLY A 613 17.47 25.17 -28.00
C GLY A 613 17.94 26.60 -27.68
N ARG A 614 17.48 27.19 -26.57
CA ARG A 614 17.87 28.52 -26.08
C ARG A 614 17.57 28.68 -24.59
N PHE A 615 18.10 29.74 -23.98
CA PHE A 615 17.79 30.09 -22.60
C PHE A 615 16.33 30.56 -22.43
N PHE A 616 15.68 30.06 -21.38
CA PHE A 616 14.43 30.55 -20.82
C PHE A 616 14.43 30.16 -19.32
N ASP A 617 14.04 31.07 -18.43
CA ASP A 617 14.08 30.84 -16.98
C ASP A 617 12.85 30.05 -16.51
N TRP A 618 12.79 28.75 -16.86
CA TRP A 618 11.63 27.88 -16.62
C TRP A 618 11.20 27.81 -15.14
N THR A 619 12.16 27.88 -14.22
CA THR A 619 11.97 27.75 -12.77
C THR A 619 11.93 29.09 -12.04
N TYR A 620 12.12 30.20 -12.75
CA TYR A 620 12.26 31.53 -12.16
C TYR A 620 13.40 31.60 -11.11
N ALA A 621 14.48 30.87 -11.37
CA ALA A 621 15.64 30.80 -10.48
C ALA A 621 16.55 32.03 -10.63
N TYR A 622 16.65 32.60 -11.84
CA TYR A 622 17.58 33.71 -12.14
C TYR A 622 16.99 35.09 -11.82
N ARG A 623 15.68 35.27 -12.00
CA ARG A 623 14.94 36.48 -11.57
C ARG A 623 15.47 37.79 -12.14
N PHE A 624 15.92 37.79 -13.40
CA PHE A 624 16.38 39.00 -14.10
C PHE A 624 15.25 40.01 -14.43
N GLY A 625 14.00 39.66 -14.14
CA GLY A 625 12.81 40.48 -14.29
C GLY A 625 11.63 39.80 -13.60
N PRO A 626 10.39 40.30 -13.78
CA PRO A 626 9.19 39.61 -13.32
C PRO A 626 9.06 38.21 -13.95
N CYS A 627 8.41 37.29 -13.24
CA CYS A 627 8.14 35.95 -13.77
C CYS A 627 7.19 36.03 -14.99
N GLU A 628 7.62 35.50 -16.14
CA GLU A 628 6.89 35.66 -17.41
C GLU A 628 5.73 34.66 -17.60
N HIS A 629 5.69 33.61 -16.77
CA HIS A 629 4.72 32.52 -16.75
C HIS A 629 4.35 32.14 -15.32
N ASP A 630 3.16 31.55 -15.13
CA ASP A 630 2.68 31.07 -13.83
C ASP A 630 2.54 29.54 -13.79
N ALA A 631 2.59 28.87 -14.93
CA ALA A 631 2.58 27.42 -15.04
C ALA A 631 3.50 26.92 -16.16
N VAL A 632 4.07 25.74 -15.98
CA VAL A 632 4.77 24.97 -17.00
C VAL A 632 4.08 23.62 -17.10
N VAL A 633 3.75 23.19 -18.32
CA VAL A 633 3.05 21.94 -18.60
C VAL A 633 3.91 21.07 -19.50
N ALA A 634 4.21 19.85 -19.05
CA ALA A 634 4.81 18.81 -19.87
C ALA A 634 3.73 17.80 -20.27
N THR A 635 3.55 17.56 -21.56
CA THR A 635 2.54 16.64 -22.10
C THR A 635 3.24 15.54 -22.89
N LEU A 636 2.96 14.28 -22.56
CA LEU A 636 3.45 13.11 -23.27
C LEU A 636 2.32 12.50 -24.10
N ARG A 637 2.51 12.41 -25.42
CA ARG A 637 1.52 11.83 -26.35
C ARG A 637 2.10 10.65 -27.10
N GLY A 638 1.32 9.59 -27.27
CA GLY A 638 1.67 8.50 -28.18
C GLY A 638 1.69 8.96 -29.63
N ASP A 639 2.26 8.15 -30.52
CA ASP A 639 2.32 8.42 -31.97
C ASP A 639 0.91 8.53 -32.59
N ASP A 640 -0.11 7.95 -31.95
CA ASP A 640 -1.53 8.03 -32.30
C ASP A 640 -2.24 9.30 -31.77
N GLY A 641 -1.52 10.17 -31.05
CA GLY A 641 -2.04 11.38 -30.42
C GLY A 641 -2.66 11.17 -29.04
N THR A 642 -2.76 9.92 -28.57
CA THR A 642 -3.31 9.58 -27.25
C THR A 642 -2.50 10.25 -26.15
N LEU A 643 -3.19 10.94 -25.22
CA LEU A 643 -2.56 11.51 -24.03
C LEU A 643 -2.11 10.37 -23.10
N LEU A 644 -0.81 10.24 -22.87
CA LEU A 644 -0.24 9.19 -22.02
C LEU A 644 0.00 9.68 -20.59
N SER A 645 0.48 10.91 -20.43
CA SER A 645 0.78 11.53 -19.13
C SER A 645 0.92 13.05 -19.28
N GLN A 646 0.66 13.79 -18.21
CA GLN A 646 0.88 15.24 -18.14
C GLN A 646 1.41 15.61 -16.75
N ALA A 647 2.37 16.52 -16.70
CA ALA A 647 2.93 17.06 -15.46
C ALA A 647 2.90 18.59 -15.46
N PHE A 648 2.78 19.15 -14.26
CA PHE A 648 2.65 20.58 -14.03
C PHE A 648 3.73 21.04 -13.07
N TYR A 649 4.32 22.21 -13.36
CA TYR A 649 5.23 22.88 -12.47
C TYR A 649 4.81 24.36 -12.34
N PHE A 650 4.89 24.89 -11.12
CA PHE A 650 4.47 26.24 -10.79
C PHE A 650 5.69 26.99 -10.20
N PRO A 651 6.37 27.86 -10.98
CA PRO A 651 7.62 28.51 -10.57
C PRO A 651 7.52 29.31 -9.26
N SER A 652 6.31 29.79 -8.96
CA SER A 652 6.00 30.36 -7.66
C SER A 652 4.58 29.97 -7.27
N ARG A 653 4.48 29.02 -6.32
CA ARG A 653 3.17 28.58 -5.78
C ARG A 653 2.47 29.67 -4.96
N THR A 654 3.21 30.68 -4.53
CA THR A 654 2.69 31.87 -3.85
C THR A 654 2.34 33.00 -4.83
N HIS A 655 2.60 32.82 -6.13
CA HIS A 655 2.19 33.79 -7.14
C HIS A 655 0.66 33.92 -7.13
N PRO A 656 0.09 35.14 -7.05
CA PRO A 656 -1.36 35.34 -6.93
C PRO A 656 -2.14 34.60 -8.01
N ALA A 657 -1.63 34.54 -9.23
CA ALA A 657 -2.30 33.85 -10.33
C ALA A 657 -2.50 32.33 -10.09
N VAL A 658 -1.67 31.67 -9.27
CA VAL A 658 -1.73 30.21 -9.07
C VAL A 658 -2.97 29.79 -8.27
N PHE A 659 -3.35 30.55 -7.23
CA PHE A 659 -4.50 30.23 -6.36
C PHE A 659 -5.58 31.31 -6.29
N ALA A 660 -5.36 32.51 -6.88
CA ALA A 660 -6.41 33.51 -6.95
C ALA A 660 -7.58 32.96 -7.76
N ARG A 661 -8.77 33.04 -7.17
CA ARG A 661 -10.00 32.66 -7.83
C ARG A 661 -10.24 33.58 -9.01
N ARG A 662 -10.32 33.00 -10.21
CA ARG A 662 -10.58 33.71 -11.47
C ARG A 662 -11.54 32.94 -12.35
N GLU A 663 -11.98 33.60 -13.41
CA GLU A 663 -12.86 33.00 -14.39
C GLU A 663 -12.06 32.13 -15.36
N LEU A 664 -12.11 30.80 -15.15
CA LEU A 664 -11.34 29.85 -15.96
C LEU A 664 -12.03 29.48 -17.28
N VAL A 665 -13.35 29.68 -17.36
CA VAL A 665 -14.22 29.15 -18.43
C VAL A 665 -14.05 27.63 -18.52
N ILE A 666 -14.66 26.94 -17.55
CA ILE A 666 -14.74 25.47 -17.53
C ILE A 666 -16.04 25.08 -18.23
N ASP A 667 -15.92 24.23 -19.24
CA ASP A 667 -17.03 23.59 -19.92
C ASP A 667 -17.09 22.12 -19.46
N ALA A 668 -18.26 21.65 -19.06
CA ALA A 668 -18.42 20.28 -18.58
C ALA A 668 -19.72 19.66 -19.09
N CYS A 669 -19.64 18.42 -19.56
CA CYS A 669 -20.81 17.65 -19.98
C CYS A 669 -20.78 16.21 -19.48
N VAL A 670 -21.96 15.66 -19.22
CA VAL A 670 -22.16 14.28 -18.78
C VAL A 670 -22.71 13.45 -19.92
N SER A 671 -22.05 12.33 -20.21
CA SER A 671 -22.43 11.38 -21.26
C SER A 671 -22.41 9.94 -20.73
N ARG A 672 -23.09 9.01 -21.40
CA ARG A 672 -23.08 7.58 -21.06
C ARG A 672 -22.47 6.78 -22.22
N SER A 673 -21.55 5.89 -21.90
CA SER A 673 -20.98 4.91 -22.85
C SER A 673 -20.78 3.57 -22.12
N ASP A 674 -21.20 2.47 -22.74
CA ASP A 674 -21.04 1.10 -22.20
C ASP A 674 -21.48 0.97 -20.73
N ASP A 675 -22.69 1.45 -20.44
CA ASP A 675 -23.30 1.50 -19.09
C ASP A 675 -22.54 2.31 -18.02
N THR A 676 -21.50 3.03 -18.42
CA THR A 676 -20.73 3.90 -17.53
C THR A 676 -21.05 5.37 -17.82
N TRP A 677 -21.34 6.14 -16.77
CA TRP A 677 -21.43 7.59 -16.88
C TRP A 677 -20.03 8.20 -16.92
N HIS A 678 -19.83 9.17 -17.80
CA HIS A 678 -18.61 9.94 -17.94
C HIS A 678 -18.91 11.41 -17.78
N VAL A 679 -17.96 12.16 -17.23
CA VAL A 679 -17.92 13.61 -17.32
C VAL A 679 -16.73 14.03 -18.17
N ASP A 680 -17.00 14.78 -19.23
CA ASP A 680 -15.99 15.43 -20.06
C ASP A 680 -15.82 16.87 -19.57
N ILE A 681 -14.59 17.30 -19.33
CA ILE A 681 -14.23 18.59 -18.73
C ILE A 681 -13.16 19.25 -19.61
N ASP A 682 -13.42 20.49 -20.04
CA ASP A 682 -12.44 21.33 -20.73
C ASP A 682 -12.33 22.71 -20.05
N THR A 683 -11.23 23.41 -20.29
CA THR A 683 -10.95 24.69 -19.67
C THR A 683 -10.15 25.61 -20.59
N ARG A 684 -10.37 26.93 -20.49
CA ARG A 684 -9.58 27.92 -21.25
C ARG A 684 -8.31 28.38 -20.56
N HIS A 685 -8.22 28.17 -19.24
CA HIS A 685 -7.03 28.47 -18.43
C HIS A 685 -6.68 27.24 -17.61
N VAL A 686 -5.42 27.10 -17.18
CA VAL A 686 -5.03 26.01 -16.27
C VAL A 686 -5.95 26.00 -15.05
N ALA A 687 -6.69 24.90 -14.89
CA ALA A 687 -7.54 24.66 -13.74
C ALA A 687 -6.78 23.77 -12.77
N ARG A 688 -6.58 24.25 -11.54
CA ARG A 688 -5.80 23.55 -10.54
C ARG A 688 -6.68 22.68 -9.65
N HIS A 689 -6.20 21.48 -9.33
CA HIS A 689 -6.85 20.53 -8.42
C HIS A 689 -8.37 20.45 -8.69
N VAL A 690 -8.72 20.15 -9.94
CA VAL A 690 -10.09 19.96 -10.42
C VAL A 690 -10.75 18.88 -9.56
N GLN A 691 -11.90 19.22 -9.00
CA GLN A 691 -12.70 18.39 -8.11
C GLN A 691 -14.02 18.05 -8.78
N ILE A 692 -14.42 16.78 -8.69
CA ILE A 692 -15.67 16.27 -9.28
C ILE A 692 -16.59 15.80 -8.15
N ASP A 693 -17.67 16.56 -7.91
CA ASP A 693 -18.73 16.15 -6.99
C ASP A 693 -19.88 15.50 -7.79
N ALA A 694 -20.01 14.18 -7.63
CA ALA A 694 -21.00 13.36 -8.30
C ALA A 694 -21.72 12.45 -7.27
N PRO A 695 -22.80 12.93 -6.62
CA PRO A 695 -23.51 12.14 -5.61
C PRO A 695 -23.93 10.77 -6.12
N GLY A 696 -23.57 9.71 -5.38
CA GLY A 696 -23.81 8.31 -5.76
C GLY A 696 -22.65 7.65 -6.52
N TYR A 697 -21.62 8.41 -6.88
CA TYR A 697 -20.48 7.93 -7.66
C TYR A 697 -19.13 8.29 -6.99
N VAL A 698 -18.10 7.56 -7.39
CA VAL A 698 -16.68 7.88 -7.17
C VAL A 698 -16.06 8.16 -8.54
N PRO A 699 -15.58 9.38 -8.80
CA PRO A 699 -14.84 9.67 -10.02
C PRO A 699 -13.59 8.81 -10.12
N ARG A 700 -13.29 8.27 -11.30
CA ARG A 700 -12.06 7.48 -11.53
C ARG A 700 -10.79 8.33 -11.42
N ASP A 701 -10.90 9.63 -11.69
CA ASP A 701 -9.87 10.62 -11.46
C ASP A 701 -10.51 11.85 -10.81
N ASP A 702 -9.77 12.50 -9.93
CA ASP A 702 -10.21 13.66 -9.15
C ASP A 702 -8.95 14.38 -8.66
N TRP A 703 -9.05 15.60 -8.15
CA TRP A 703 -7.89 16.38 -7.65
C TRP A 703 -6.70 16.46 -8.64
N PHE A 704 -6.97 16.59 -9.95
CA PHE A 704 -5.95 16.74 -11.00
C PHE A 704 -5.85 18.18 -11.50
N ASP A 705 -4.69 18.57 -12.02
CA ASP A 705 -4.56 19.82 -12.78
C ASP A 705 -4.97 19.58 -14.25
N LEU A 706 -5.62 20.56 -14.88
CA LEU A 706 -6.10 20.49 -16.26
C LEU A 706 -5.57 21.66 -17.08
N ALA A 707 -4.84 21.36 -18.17
CA ALA A 707 -4.32 22.37 -19.08
C ALA A 707 -5.31 22.72 -20.20
N PRO A 708 -5.26 23.94 -20.77
CA PRO A 708 -6.07 24.29 -21.93
C PRO A 708 -5.76 23.42 -23.16
N GLY A 709 -6.80 22.99 -23.87
CA GLY A 709 -6.66 22.17 -25.08
C GLY A 709 -6.33 20.69 -24.82
N THR A 710 -6.41 20.25 -23.56
CA THR A 710 -6.28 18.85 -23.17
C THR A 710 -7.50 18.42 -22.34
N PRO A 711 -8.68 18.27 -22.96
CA PRO A 711 -9.89 17.91 -22.23
C PRO A 711 -9.74 16.58 -21.50
N ALA A 712 -10.34 16.48 -20.32
CA ALA A 712 -10.35 15.27 -19.51
C ALA A 712 -11.70 14.56 -19.62
N ARG A 713 -11.68 13.24 -19.84
CA ARG A 713 -12.86 12.38 -19.75
C ARG A 713 -12.73 11.47 -18.55
N VAL A 714 -13.59 11.65 -17.56
CA VAL A 714 -13.54 10.91 -16.28
C VAL A 714 -14.75 9.99 -16.15
N ALA A 715 -14.50 8.69 -15.95
CA ALA A 715 -15.56 7.72 -15.64
C ALA A 715 -16.08 7.89 -14.20
N LEU A 716 -17.38 7.75 -14.01
CA LEU A 716 -18.07 7.82 -12.73
C LEU A 716 -18.44 6.40 -12.28
N ILE A 717 -17.78 5.91 -11.23
CA ILE A 717 -17.96 4.56 -10.71
C ILE A 717 -19.06 4.55 -9.65
N PRO A 718 -20.15 3.77 -9.78
CA PRO A 718 -21.21 3.73 -8.78
C PRO A 718 -20.74 3.29 -7.39
N LEU A 719 -21.28 3.90 -6.34
CA LEU A 719 -21.03 3.48 -4.96
C LEU A 719 -21.79 2.19 -4.63
N ALA A 720 -21.12 1.23 -3.99
CA ALA A 720 -21.74 -0.01 -3.52
C ALA A 720 -22.91 0.27 -2.56
N GLY A 721 -24.02 -0.46 -2.70
CA GLY A 721 -25.21 -0.30 -1.85
C GLY A 721 -26.15 0.84 -2.25
N THR A 722 -25.77 1.70 -3.20
CA THR A 722 -26.76 2.42 -4.00
C THR A 722 -27.34 1.39 -4.96
N GLY A 723 -28.49 0.80 -4.62
CA GLY A 723 -28.98 -0.45 -5.21
C GLY A 723 -28.77 -0.54 -6.72
N GLU A 724 -28.52 -1.77 -7.21
CA GLU A 724 -28.31 -2.14 -8.63
C GLU A 724 -29.39 -1.57 -9.59
N SER A 725 -30.47 -1.00 -9.06
CA SER A 725 -31.56 -0.31 -9.74
C SER A 725 -31.35 1.19 -10.03
N ARG A 726 -30.21 1.84 -9.70
CA ARG A 726 -29.95 3.26 -10.01
C ARG A 726 -28.94 3.52 -11.14
N ALA A 727 -28.57 2.50 -11.91
CA ALA A 727 -28.13 2.69 -13.29
C ALA A 727 -29.34 3.05 -14.19
N GLY A 728 -30.10 4.09 -13.80
CA GLY A 728 -31.21 4.58 -14.61
C GLY A 728 -30.68 5.38 -15.80
N ASP A 729 -31.51 5.56 -16.83
CA ASP A 729 -31.21 6.42 -17.99
C ASP A 729 -31.11 7.92 -17.65
N VAL A 730 -31.28 8.29 -16.38
CA VAL A 730 -31.20 9.67 -15.92
C VAL A 730 -29.73 10.06 -15.68
N PRO A 731 -29.21 11.11 -16.35
CA PRO A 731 -27.86 11.61 -16.13
C PRO A 731 -27.64 12.03 -14.65
N PRO A 732 -26.50 11.64 -14.04
CA PRO A 732 -26.17 12.08 -12.69
C PRO A 732 -25.96 13.60 -12.64
N SER A 733 -26.30 14.20 -11.49
CA SER A 733 -25.90 15.58 -11.20
C SER A 733 -24.40 15.60 -10.91
N VAL A 734 -23.64 16.39 -11.67
CA VAL A 734 -22.19 16.52 -11.52
C VAL A 734 -21.81 18.00 -11.41
N GLU A 735 -21.03 18.33 -10.38
CA GLU A 735 -20.46 19.66 -10.17
C GLU A 735 -18.94 19.61 -10.24
N ILE A 736 -18.36 20.54 -11.00
CA ILE A 736 -16.93 20.70 -11.20
C ILE A 736 -16.44 21.93 -10.45
N ARG A 737 -15.40 21.76 -9.64
CA ARG A 737 -14.70 22.83 -8.92
C ARG A 737 -13.23 22.79 -9.27
N ALA A 738 -12.52 23.89 -9.08
CA ALA A 738 -11.07 23.95 -9.14
C ALA A 738 -10.60 24.99 -8.13
N VAL A 739 -9.43 24.80 -7.52
CA VAL A 739 -9.00 25.64 -6.39
C VAL A 739 -8.72 27.10 -6.81
N ASN A 740 -8.50 27.35 -8.09
CA ASN A 740 -8.33 28.67 -8.67
C ASN A 740 -9.55 29.14 -9.50
N ALA A 741 -10.67 28.42 -9.47
CA ALA A 741 -11.92 28.84 -10.10
C ALA A 741 -12.73 29.76 -9.19
N ALA A 742 -13.35 30.80 -9.76
CA ALA A 742 -14.27 31.69 -9.05
C ALA A 742 -15.65 31.07 -8.80
N ARG A 743 -16.04 30.07 -9.58
CA ARG A 743 -17.38 29.48 -9.54
C ARG A 743 -17.34 27.97 -9.79
N THR A 744 -18.26 27.26 -9.14
CA THR A 744 -18.59 25.87 -9.43
C THR A 744 -19.36 25.80 -10.75
N VAL A 745 -19.02 24.82 -11.60
CA VAL A 745 -19.71 24.58 -12.87
C VAL A 745 -20.54 23.31 -12.76
N ARG A 746 -21.83 23.39 -13.10
CA ARG A 746 -22.67 22.20 -13.22
C ARG A 746 -22.54 21.62 -14.62
N ALA A 747 -22.20 20.34 -14.71
CA ALA A 747 -22.08 19.67 -15.99
C ALA A 747 -23.46 19.49 -16.64
N THR A 748 -23.52 19.69 -17.95
CA THR A 748 -24.76 19.58 -18.72
C THR A 748 -24.89 18.19 -19.36
N PRO A 749 -26.07 17.56 -19.37
CA PRO A 749 -26.26 16.33 -20.12
C PRO A 749 -26.00 16.57 -21.62
N VAL A 750 -25.26 15.67 -22.26
CA VAL A 750 -25.20 15.63 -23.73
C VAL A 750 -26.56 15.11 -24.22
N ALA A 751 -27.18 15.86 -25.14
CA ALA A 751 -28.49 15.56 -25.70
C ALA A 751 -28.51 14.30 -26.58
#